data_AF-W2ZKT5-F1
#
_entry.id   AF-W2ZKT5-F1
#
_cell.length_a   1.000
_cell.length_b   1.000
_cell.length_c   1.000
_cell.angle_alpha   90.00
_cell.angle_beta   90.00
_cell.angle_gamma   90.00
#
_symmetry.space_group_name_H-M   'P 1'
#
loop_
_entity.id
_entity.type
_entity.pdbx_description
1 polymer ?
#
loop_
_entity_poly.entity_id
_entity_poly.type
_entity_poly.pdbx_seq_one_letter_code
_entity_poly.pdbx_strand_id
1 'polypeptide(L)'
;MSTAINVVQGLAKIFELREAIRHQRRVNRQTYLQLTEIHVELQLLERSGSLQENAVLRRNATVNKFALAVHNFSQYLQTYNDLNRFIRLFKRSEMENERQLIVFEIDQLFRMLGLATSVTVMNGNASAAKNAANFLSKLENLHADVKLTHEQVQAALLQLVEKRKNDEAEKELVAQKPVLKRSSVPAVNNYSVPLIMETLATRHAAEKERALLALIRKCVTSNSRVQVYQAGGIGLFAQLIREGNSFYTELYALHCLSWFTFIYSKMSDSEFEVLRGCVRQAAQPEIQSLVRHLQFGDAQEKEDASILCSCLATRGEGDRLRNAGVLAPLVALLLNGTANQKLWSAETLGTMASNNDENCVAIAREGAIPPLVSLLRSGTDMQKQEAAYALGNLAADNDENRATISREGAIPPLVAFVKVVTDAQNQWAVYALGALSLNNEANRVAIAQEGAIPPLISLIQSGTSAQKQWSAYTLGNLAYNDDNRDKITLEGAIAPLVKLLQTGTDAQKQWSSYALGNLACDNSAVAEAIDLDDAILPLVELVRSGSDAQKQEAAYTLGNLAACSDDNRDELGRDGAIAPLIELLRVGNNDQKQWAAYALGCIAHNSDANRVEIVNKGGLQPLVTLVLSGTDEQKTQALRALGNLARADDNNSNVVFPSEEVILPLMQFLRSGTIAQKANAAAALRKLASSNEDNCETIVHDGAIPLLEELIKTGDDVQKESGRAALEKLSPYVASKNLANVGGFFRSAAMSLVVM
;
A
#
# COMPACT_ATOMS: atom_id res chain seq x y z
N MET A 1 53.75 -12.12 9.49
CA MET A 1 53.69 -10.75 10.03
C MET A 1 53.01 -9.78 9.08
N SER A 2 53.43 -9.67 7.80
CA SER A 2 52.80 -8.78 6.79
C SER A 2 51.28 -9.00 6.60
N THR A 3 50.83 -10.25 6.42
CA THR A 3 49.40 -10.57 6.20
C THR A 3 48.49 -10.22 7.39
N ALA A 4 48.93 -10.45 8.62
CA ALA A 4 48.14 -10.17 9.82
C ALA A 4 47.95 -8.66 10.04
N ILE A 5 48.99 -7.86 9.79
CA ILE A 5 48.92 -6.39 9.86
C ILE A 5 47.95 -5.86 8.81
N ASN A 6 48.01 -6.38 7.57
CA ASN A 6 47.12 -5.98 6.48
C ASN A 6 45.64 -6.30 6.78
N VAL A 7 45.36 -7.44 7.44
CA VAL A 7 44.01 -7.83 7.86
C VAL A 7 43.44 -6.86 8.90
N VAL A 8 44.23 -6.52 9.92
CA VAL A 8 43.78 -5.58 10.98
C VAL A 8 43.55 -4.18 10.40
N GLN A 9 44.43 -3.71 9.53
CA GLN A 9 44.25 -2.44 8.82
C GLN A 9 43.02 -2.46 7.91
N GLY A 10 42.78 -3.57 7.19
CA GLY A 10 41.59 -3.74 6.36
C GLY A 10 40.29 -3.76 7.17
N LEU A 11 40.26 -4.45 8.32
CA LEU A 11 39.09 -4.45 9.22
C LEU A 11 38.82 -3.07 9.82
N ALA A 12 39.86 -2.33 10.21
CA ALA A 12 39.72 -0.93 10.65
C ALA A 12 39.15 -0.05 9.54
N LYS A 13 39.61 -0.24 8.30
CA LYS A 13 39.10 0.49 7.14
C LYS A 13 37.65 0.15 6.81
N ILE A 14 37.28 -1.13 6.88
CA ILE A 14 35.88 -1.58 6.74
C ILE A 14 35.04 -0.96 7.85
N PHE A 15 35.53 -0.92 9.10
CA PHE A 15 34.81 -0.26 10.18
C PHE A 15 34.55 1.21 9.83
N GLU A 16 35.55 1.99 9.44
CA GLU A 16 35.35 3.40 9.03
C GLU A 16 34.36 3.56 7.87
N LEU A 17 34.38 2.66 6.90
CA LEU A 17 33.61 2.77 5.66
C LEU A 17 32.27 2.02 5.67
N ARG A 18 31.95 1.23 6.70
CA ARG A 18 30.73 0.40 6.72
C ARG A 18 29.44 1.23 6.59
N GLU A 19 29.51 2.51 6.95
CA GLU A 19 28.41 3.47 6.83
C GLU A 19 28.36 4.21 5.49
N ALA A 20 29.41 4.09 4.66
CA ALA A 20 29.60 4.86 3.43
C ALA A 20 28.63 4.46 2.31
N ILE A 21 28.23 3.18 2.25
CA ILE A 21 27.21 2.67 1.32
C ILE A 21 25.86 2.58 2.03
N ARG A 22 24.99 3.56 1.77
CA ARG A 22 23.81 3.87 2.59
C ARG A 22 22.75 2.76 2.58
N HIS A 23 22.30 2.34 1.40
CA HIS A 23 21.37 1.21 1.18
C HIS A 23 21.88 -0.17 1.59
N GLN A 24 23.12 -0.26 2.05
CA GLN A 24 23.71 -1.51 2.48
C GLN A 24 24.26 -1.41 3.90
N ARG A 25 23.98 -0.34 4.66
CA ARG A 25 24.55 -0.14 6.01
C ARG A 25 24.34 -1.34 6.92
N ARG A 26 23.11 -1.85 6.99
CA ARG A 26 22.77 -3.03 7.80
C ARG A 26 23.59 -4.25 7.37
N VAL A 27 23.63 -4.49 6.06
CA VAL A 27 24.35 -5.63 5.47
C VAL A 27 25.86 -5.48 5.67
N ASN A 28 26.41 -4.28 5.49
CA ASN A 28 27.82 -3.99 5.68
C ASN A 28 28.25 -4.10 7.14
N ARG A 29 27.40 -3.68 8.09
CA ARG A 29 27.60 -3.93 9.52
C ARG A 29 27.61 -5.42 9.81
N GLN A 30 26.68 -6.19 9.25
CA GLN A 30 26.63 -7.64 9.42
C GLN A 30 27.87 -8.33 8.84
N THR A 31 28.28 -7.99 7.61
CA THR A 31 29.50 -8.50 6.97
C THR A 31 30.75 -8.13 7.77
N TYR A 32 30.83 -6.92 8.32
CA TYR A 32 31.93 -6.50 9.21
C TYR A 32 31.98 -7.35 10.49
N LEU A 33 30.83 -7.62 11.11
CA LEU A 33 30.74 -8.46 12.31
C LEU A 33 31.20 -9.90 12.00
N GLN A 34 30.72 -10.49 10.90
CA GLN A 34 31.16 -11.82 10.45
C GLN A 34 32.67 -11.88 10.19
N LEU A 35 33.23 -10.87 9.49
CA LEU A 35 34.68 -10.81 9.25
C LEU A 35 35.48 -10.67 10.55
N THR A 36 34.95 -9.94 11.53
CA THR A 36 35.57 -9.80 12.86
C THR A 36 35.50 -11.11 13.64
N GLU A 37 34.40 -11.84 13.54
CA GLU A 37 34.23 -13.17 14.14
C GLU A 37 35.23 -14.18 13.56
N ILE A 38 35.35 -14.25 12.22
CA ILE A 38 36.37 -15.05 11.53
C ILE A 38 37.78 -14.69 12.02
N HIS A 39 38.08 -13.40 12.17
CA HIS A 39 39.39 -12.94 12.64
C HIS A 39 39.71 -13.46 14.05
N VAL A 40 38.74 -13.40 14.96
CA VAL A 40 38.87 -13.90 16.33
C VAL A 40 39.07 -15.42 16.34
N GLU A 41 38.28 -16.16 15.56
CA GLU A 41 38.42 -17.62 15.46
C GLU A 41 39.80 -18.04 14.93
N LEU A 42 40.30 -17.38 13.88
CA LEU A 42 41.63 -17.65 13.33
C LEU A 42 42.74 -17.39 14.35
N GLN A 43 42.65 -16.32 15.14
CA GLN A 43 43.61 -16.03 16.22
C GLN A 43 43.58 -17.08 17.34
N LEU A 44 42.39 -17.58 17.69
CA LEU A 44 42.23 -18.64 18.69
C LEU A 44 42.84 -19.96 18.21
N LEU A 45 42.66 -20.32 16.93
CA LEU A 45 43.23 -21.52 16.32
C LEU A 45 44.76 -21.44 16.16
N GLU A 46 45.31 -20.26 15.93
CA GLU A 46 46.75 -20.02 15.86
C GLU A 46 47.41 -20.15 17.25
N ARG A 47 46.77 -19.62 18.31
CA ARG A 47 47.25 -19.73 19.70
C ARG A 47 47.21 -21.15 20.25
N SER A 48 46.27 -21.98 19.79
CA SER A 48 46.13 -23.38 20.22
C SER A 48 46.99 -24.36 19.41
N GLY A 49 47.78 -23.89 18.44
CA GLY A 49 48.59 -24.73 17.53
C GLY A 49 47.79 -25.52 16.48
N SER A 50 46.46 -25.54 16.62
CA SER A 50 45.53 -26.33 15.81
C SER A 50 45.43 -25.88 14.34
N LEU A 51 45.74 -24.62 14.03
CA LEU A 51 45.75 -24.12 12.66
C LEU A 51 46.84 -24.78 11.81
N GLN A 52 47.99 -25.09 12.44
CA GLN A 52 49.04 -25.86 11.78
C GLN A 52 48.61 -27.32 11.67
N GLU A 53 47.97 -27.95 12.63
CA GLU A 53 47.66 -29.38 12.53
C GLU A 53 46.47 -29.73 11.60
N ASN A 54 45.59 -28.77 11.30
CA ASN A 54 44.38 -29.01 10.51
C ASN A 54 44.61 -29.06 8.99
N ALA A 55 44.61 -30.27 8.42
CA ALA A 55 44.83 -30.50 6.99
C ALA A 55 43.80 -29.83 6.07
N VAL A 56 42.56 -29.62 6.52
CA VAL A 56 41.49 -28.98 5.74
C VAL A 56 41.73 -27.47 5.61
N LEU A 57 42.18 -26.82 6.69
CA LEU A 57 42.52 -25.39 6.69
C LEU A 57 43.82 -25.11 5.91
N ARG A 58 44.82 -26.01 5.99
CA ARG A 58 46.04 -25.93 5.15
C ARG A 58 45.72 -26.07 3.67
N ARG A 59 44.97 -27.10 3.28
CA ARG A 59 44.63 -27.39 1.87
C ARG A 59 43.87 -26.24 1.21
N ASN A 60 43.15 -25.45 2.00
CA ASN A 60 42.33 -24.34 1.52
C ASN A 60 42.97 -22.96 1.63
N ALA A 61 44.20 -22.85 2.17
CA ALA A 61 44.87 -21.56 2.39
C ALA A 61 43.98 -20.51 3.08
N THR A 62 43.20 -20.93 4.09
CA THR A 62 42.10 -20.14 4.69
C THR A 62 42.50 -18.75 5.16
N VAL A 63 43.70 -18.59 5.74
CA VAL A 63 44.23 -17.28 6.18
C VAL A 63 44.46 -16.33 5.00
N ASN A 64 44.96 -16.84 3.87
CA ASN A 64 45.17 -16.03 2.66
C ASN A 64 43.84 -15.65 2.00
N LYS A 65 42.88 -16.57 1.97
CA LYS A 65 41.52 -16.29 1.48
C LYS A 65 40.78 -15.28 2.36
N PHE A 66 40.93 -15.38 3.67
CA PHE A 66 40.38 -14.39 4.60
C PHE A 66 41.01 -13.02 4.41
N ALA A 67 42.34 -12.94 4.28
CA ALA A 67 43.02 -11.69 3.98
C ALA A 67 42.56 -11.07 2.66
N LEU A 68 42.32 -11.90 1.63
CA LEU A 68 41.76 -11.46 0.36
C LEU A 68 40.31 -10.97 0.49
N ALA A 69 39.46 -11.67 1.25
CA ALA A 69 38.08 -11.26 1.48
C ALA A 69 37.98 -9.91 2.22
N VAL A 70 38.81 -9.70 3.25
CA VAL A 70 38.94 -8.41 3.95
C VAL A 70 39.41 -7.31 2.99
N HIS A 71 40.38 -7.61 2.13
CA HIS A 71 40.86 -6.66 1.14
C HIS A 71 39.78 -6.29 0.11
N ASN A 72 39.13 -7.28 -0.49
CA ASN A 72 38.09 -7.09 -1.50
C ASN A 72 36.91 -6.30 -0.93
N PHE A 73 36.46 -6.61 0.28
CA PHE A 73 35.36 -5.88 0.90
C PHE A 73 35.76 -4.45 1.28
N SER A 74 36.97 -4.25 1.82
CA SER A 74 37.48 -2.91 2.07
C SER A 74 37.61 -2.08 0.78
N GLN A 75 38.07 -2.69 -0.31
CA GLN A 75 38.24 -2.04 -1.60
C GLN A 75 36.88 -1.70 -2.21
N TYR A 76 35.92 -2.62 -2.15
CA TYR A 76 34.53 -2.39 -2.56
C TYR A 76 33.93 -1.15 -1.87
N LEU A 77 34.04 -1.09 -0.54
CA LEU A 77 33.53 0.04 0.24
C LEU A 77 34.23 1.35 -0.12
N GLN A 78 35.55 1.32 -0.33
CA GLN A 78 36.34 2.50 -0.70
C GLN A 78 36.00 2.98 -2.12
N THR A 79 35.96 2.07 -3.09
CA THR A 79 35.57 2.38 -4.47
C THR A 79 34.18 2.99 -4.52
N TYR A 80 33.22 2.44 -3.77
CA TYR A 80 31.90 3.03 -3.69
C TYR A 80 31.92 4.42 -3.04
N ASN A 81 32.64 4.58 -1.92
CA ASN A 81 32.75 5.84 -1.20
C ASN A 81 33.31 6.97 -2.09
N ASP A 82 34.25 6.64 -2.98
CA ASP A 82 34.91 7.61 -3.85
C ASP A 82 34.12 7.94 -5.13
N LEU A 83 33.06 7.18 -5.45
CA LEU A 83 32.20 7.45 -6.61
C LEU A 83 31.30 8.67 -6.40
N ASN A 84 31.16 9.49 -7.44
CA ASN A 84 30.18 10.58 -7.50
C ASN A 84 28.73 10.04 -7.43
N ARG A 85 27.85 10.76 -6.72
CA ARG A 85 26.41 10.44 -6.53
C ARG A 85 25.69 10.05 -7.83
N PHE A 86 25.96 10.74 -8.94
CA PHE A 86 25.32 10.43 -10.23
C PHE A 86 25.79 9.09 -10.82
N ILE A 87 27.06 8.73 -10.66
CA ILE A 87 27.63 7.49 -11.21
C ILE A 87 27.14 6.28 -10.41
N ARG A 88 26.89 6.44 -9.10
CA ARG A 88 26.34 5.39 -8.23
C ARG A 88 24.96 4.89 -8.71
N LEU A 89 24.12 5.78 -9.23
CA LEU A 89 22.80 5.43 -9.77
C LEU A 89 22.90 4.46 -10.96
N PHE A 90 23.82 4.71 -11.89
CA PHE A 90 23.99 3.87 -13.08
C PHE A 90 24.74 2.56 -12.81
N LYS A 91 25.59 2.52 -11.78
CA LYS A 91 26.38 1.33 -11.41
C LYS A 91 25.74 0.46 -10.31
N ARG A 92 24.54 0.79 -9.82
CA ARG A 92 23.91 0.11 -8.67
C ARG A 92 23.79 -1.41 -8.84
N SER A 93 23.31 -1.87 -10.00
CA SER A 93 23.15 -3.31 -10.30
C SER A 93 24.49 -4.05 -10.39
N GLU A 94 25.48 -3.43 -11.03
CA GLU A 94 26.84 -4.00 -11.17
C GLU A 94 27.52 -4.15 -9.80
N MET A 95 27.47 -3.10 -8.98
CA MET A 95 28.05 -3.08 -7.63
C MET A 95 27.33 -4.01 -6.64
N GLU A 96 26.03 -4.24 -6.82
CA GLU A 96 25.28 -5.20 -6.00
C GLU A 96 25.68 -6.64 -6.31
N ASN A 97 25.90 -6.97 -7.59
CA ASN A 97 26.40 -8.28 -8.00
C ASN A 97 27.82 -8.53 -7.46
N GLU A 98 28.70 -7.54 -7.53
CA GLU A 98 30.06 -7.61 -6.96
C GLU A 98 30.02 -7.87 -5.45
N ARG A 99 29.14 -7.16 -4.73
CA ARG A 99 28.96 -7.35 -3.29
C ARG A 99 28.46 -8.75 -2.94
N GLN A 100 27.48 -9.27 -3.67
CA GLN A 100 26.93 -10.60 -3.41
C GLN A 100 27.99 -11.69 -3.55
N LEU A 101 28.93 -11.54 -4.51
CA LEU A 101 30.08 -12.43 -4.64
C LEU A 101 31.00 -12.33 -3.40
N ILE A 102 31.32 -11.12 -2.95
CA ILE A 102 32.17 -10.91 -1.77
C ILE A 102 31.53 -11.50 -0.50
N VAL A 103 30.24 -11.27 -0.28
CA VAL A 103 29.51 -11.81 0.89
C VAL A 103 29.41 -13.33 0.82
N PHE A 104 29.16 -13.89 -0.37
CA PHE A 104 29.14 -15.33 -0.56
C PHE A 104 30.49 -15.97 -0.20
N GLU A 105 31.62 -15.35 -0.60
CA GLU A 105 32.95 -15.83 -0.24
C GLU A 105 33.20 -15.78 1.28
N ILE A 106 32.75 -14.73 1.95
CA ILE A 106 32.86 -14.57 3.41
C ILE A 106 32.05 -15.64 4.14
N ASP A 107 30.81 -15.89 3.70
CA ASP A 107 29.96 -16.93 4.26
C ASP A 107 30.55 -18.34 4.07
N GLN A 108 31.18 -18.62 2.93
CA GLN A 108 31.89 -19.88 2.71
C GLN A 108 33.06 -20.03 3.68
N LEU A 109 33.85 -18.97 3.89
CA LEU A 109 34.95 -18.99 4.84
C LEU A 109 34.47 -19.22 6.27
N PHE A 110 33.39 -18.53 6.68
CA PHE A 110 32.78 -18.70 7.99
C PHE A 110 32.31 -20.14 8.23
N ARG A 111 31.60 -20.75 7.26
CA ARG A 111 31.16 -22.15 7.35
C ARG A 111 32.33 -23.13 7.41
N MET A 112 33.38 -22.89 6.61
CA MET A 112 34.59 -23.73 6.62
C MET A 112 35.32 -23.68 7.97
N LEU A 113 35.37 -22.52 8.61
CA LEU A 113 35.92 -22.35 9.95
C LEU A 113 35.06 -23.02 11.02
N GLY A 114 33.73 -22.83 10.99
CA GLY A 114 32.82 -23.53 11.89
C GLY A 114 32.93 -25.06 11.80
N LEU A 115 33.10 -25.60 10.59
CA LEU A 115 33.36 -27.03 10.35
C LEU A 115 34.73 -27.47 10.87
N ALA A 116 35.78 -26.66 10.66
CA ALA A 116 37.14 -26.96 11.12
C ALA A 116 37.26 -26.92 12.65
N THR A 117 36.58 -25.96 13.30
CA THR A 117 36.46 -25.83 14.75
C THR A 117 35.66 -26.99 15.33
N SER A 118 34.62 -27.46 14.63
CA SER A 118 33.87 -28.67 15.03
C SER A 118 34.74 -29.95 14.96
N VAL A 119 35.63 -30.06 13.96
CA VAL A 119 36.58 -31.17 13.82
C VAL A 119 37.68 -31.15 14.88
N THR A 120 38.17 -29.97 15.30
CA THR A 120 39.11 -29.86 16.44
C THR A 120 38.43 -30.06 17.79
N VAL A 121 37.17 -29.65 17.95
CA VAL A 121 36.34 -29.92 19.15
C VAL A 121 36.06 -31.41 19.35
N MET A 122 35.93 -32.20 18.27
CA MET A 122 35.85 -33.67 18.35
C MET A 122 37.14 -34.31 18.94
N ASN A 123 38.27 -33.60 18.93
CA ASN A 123 39.55 -34.05 19.46
C ASN A 123 39.86 -33.56 20.91
N GLY A 124 38.95 -32.87 21.60
CA GLY A 124 39.03 -32.72 23.06
C GLY A 124 38.47 -31.44 23.68
N ASN A 125 37.19 -31.45 24.11
CA ASN A 125 36.67 -31.12 25.46
C ASN A 125 35.14 -30.93 25.41
N ALA A 126 34.38 -31.69 26.23
CA ALA A 126 32.94 -31.90 26.09
C ALA A 126 32.02 -30.70 26.47
N SER A 127 32.55 -29.65 27.10
CA SER A 127 31.76 -28.47 27.51
C SER A 127 31.45 -27.51 26.35
N ALA A 128 32.33 -27.40 25.36
CA ALA A 128 32.13 -26.52 24.20
C ALA A 128 31.15 -27.11 23.18
N ALA A 129 31.10 -28.45 23.08
CA ALA A 129 30.17 -29.18 22.22
C ALA A 129 28.69 -28.91 22.56
N LYS A 130 28.38 -28.70 23.85
CA LYS A 130 27.01 -28.43 24.32
C LYS A 130 26.51 -27.03 23.93
N ASN A 131 27.41 -26.04 23.84
CA ASN A 131 27.06 -24.68 23.41
C ASN A 131 27.01 -24.54 21.89
N ALA A 132 27.90 -25.23 21.16
CA ALA A 132 27.85 -25.32 19.70
C ALA A 132 26.60 -26.06 19.21
N ALA A 133 26.17 -27.14 19.88
CA ALA A 133 24.92 -27.85 19.58
C ALA A 133 23.68 -26.97 19.84
N ASN A 134 23.68 -26.14 20.88
CA ASN A 134 22.59 -25.19 21.15
C ASN A 134 22.55 -24.02 20.15
N PHE A 135 23.69 -23.61 19.59
CA PHE A 135 23.76 -22.58 18.55
C PHE A 135 23.39 -23.14 17.17
N LEU A 136 23.87 -24.33 16.81
CA LEU A 136 23.50 -25.03 15.58
C LEU A 136 22.02 -25.45 15.57
N SER A 137 21.45 -25.89 16.70
CA SER A 137 20.01 -26.15 16.83
C SER A 137 19.17 -24.88 16.69
N LYS A 138 19.69 -23.71 17.11
CA LYS A 138 19.05 -22.40 16.85
C LYS A 138 19.16 -21.98 15.38
N LEU A 139 20.24 -22.37 14.68
CA LEU A 139 20.46 -22.11 13.25
C LEU A 139 19.71 -23.07 12.33
N GLU A 140 19.50 -24.32 12.74
CA GLU A 140 18.67 -25.32 12.04
C GLU A 140 17.18 -24.95 12.12
N ASN A 141 16.72 -24.42 13.26
CA ASN A 141 15.36 -23.89 13.38
C ASN A 141 15.13 -22.58 12.61
N LEU A 142 16.19 -21.85 12.24
CA LEU A 142 16.15 -20.63 11.44
C LEU A 142 16.33 -20.86 9.92
N HIS A 143 16.68 -22.09 9.51
CA HIS A 143 16.86 -22.48 8.10
C HIS A 143 15.98 -23.68 7.68
N ALA A 144 15.02 -24.09 8.50
CA ALA A 144 14.16 -25.24 8.21
C ALA A 144 13.10 -24.98 7.12
N ASP A 145 12.84 -23.73 6.74
CA ASP A 145 11.88 -23.45 5.66
C ASP A 145 12.58 -23.02 4.36
N VAL A 146 12.43 -23.92 3.39
CA VAL A 146 12.70 -23.78 1.95
C VAL A 146 14.15 -24.01 1.51
N LYS A 147 14.43 -25.25 1.10
CA LYS A 147 15.17 -25.52 -0.14
C LYS A 147 14.75 -26.87 -0.72
N LEU A 148 13.85 -26.83 -1.70
CA LEU A 148 13.61 -27.94 -2.62
C LEU A 148 14.93 -28.28 -3.31
N THR A 149 15.31 -29.56 -3.32
CA THR A 149 16.54 -30.00 -4.00
C THR A 149 16.34 -29.98 -5.52
N HIS A 150 17.44 -29.81 -6.25
CA HIS A 150 17.45 -29.79 -7.73
C HIS A 150 16.79 -31.06 -8.34
N GLU A 151 16.81 -32.18 -7.62
CA GLU A 151 16.11 -33.42 -7.99
C GLU A 151 14.59 -33.34 -7.83
N GLN A 152 14.07 -32.59 -6.84
CA GLN A 152 12.62 -32.37 -6.68
C GLN A 152 12.05 -31.45 -7.76
N VAL A 153 12.83 -30.46 -8.19
CA VAL A 153 12.49 -29.58 -9.32
C VAL A 153 12.53 -30.36 -10.64
N GLN A 154 13.51 -31.27 -10.80
CA GLN A 154 13.65 -32.09 -12.00
C GLN A 154 12.59 -33.20 -12.09
N ALA A 155 12.16 -33.78 -10.96
CA ALA A 155 11.06 -34.72 -10.88
C ALA A 155 9.70 -34.07 -11.20
N ALA A 156 9.46 -32.85 -10.72
CA ALA A 156 8.24 -32.09 -11.01
C ALA A 156 8.15 -31.66 -12.49
N LEU A 157 9.29 -31.29 -13.10
CA LEU A 157 9.38 -30.98 -14.53
C LEU A 157 9.18 -32.21 -15.41
N LEU A 158 9.69 -33.38 -15.01
CA LEU A 158 9.48 -34.65 -15.73
C LEU A 158 8.02 -35.12 -15.65
N GLN A 159 7.35 -34.96 -14.50
CA GLN A 159 5.91 -35.25 -14.37
C GLN A 159 5.04 -34.32 -15.23
N LEU A 160 5.44 -33.06 -15.41
CA LEU A 160 4.75 -32.12 -16.31
C LEU A 160 4.95 -32.45 -17.80
N VAL A 161 6.10 -33.03 -18.18
CA VAL A 161 6.39 -33.46 -19.55
C VAL A 161 5.70 -34.79 -19.88
N GLU A 162 5.61 -35.72 -18.92
CA GLU A 162 4.84 -36.96 -19.09
C GLU A 162 3.32 -36.72 -19.13
N LYS A 163 2.82 -35.74 -18.36
CA LYS A 163 1.42 -35.32 -18.43
C LYS A 163 1.05 -34.70 -19.78
N ARG A 164 1.95 -33.91 -20.39
CA ARG A 164 1.76 -33.39 -21.76
C ARG A 164 1.78 -34.48 -22.83
N LYS A 165 2.57 -35.54 -22.66
CA LYS A 165 2.60 -36.67 -23.61
C LYS A 165 1.33 -37.54 -23.54
N ASN A 166 0.71 -37.65 -22.36
CA ASN A 166 -0.57 -38.35 -22.23
C ASN A 166 -1.75 -37.53 -22.77
N ASP A 167 -1.72 -36.20 -22.66
CA ASP A 167 -2.74 -35.31 -23.22
C ASP A 167 -2.67 -35.19 -24.77
N GLU A 168 -1.50 -35.45 -25.37
CA GLU A 168 -1.33 -35.54 -26.84
C GLU A 168 -1.74 -36.90 -27.42
N ALA A 169 -1.66 -37.98 -26.63
CA ALA A 169 -2.09 -39.32 -27.04
C ALA A 169 -3.63 -39.52 -27.01
N GLU A 170 -4.37 -38.70 -26.27
CA GLU A 170 -5.85 -38.71 -26.26
C GLU A 170 -6.49 -37.93 -27.44
N LYS A 171 -5.68 -37.21 -28.23
CA LYS A 171 -6.13 -36.48 -29.43
C LYS A 171 -6.05 -37.26 -30.75
N GLU A 172 -5.53 -38.49 -30.73
CA GLU A 172 -5.35 -39.31 -31.95
C GLU A 172 -6.27 -40.55 -32.04
N LEU A 173 -7.35 -40.61 -31.26
CA LEU A 173 -8.31 -41.73 -31.33
C LEU A 173 -9.77 -41.31 -31.59
N VAL A 174 -10.03 -40.44 -32.56
CA VAL A 174 -11.36 -40.38 -33.20
C VAL A 174 -11.22 -40.08 -34.71
N ALA A 175 -10.93 -41.13 -35.48
CA ALA A 175 -11.18 -41.15 -36.91
C ALA A 175 -12.20 -42.25 -37.22
N GLN A 176 -13.49 -41.90 -37.18
CA GLN A 176 -14.51 -42.61 -37.96
C GLN A 176 -15.50 -41.60 -38.55
N LYS A 177 -15.40 -41.39 -39.87
CA LYS A 177 -16.53 -40.94 -40.68
C LYS A 177 -17.62 -42.03 -40.65
N PRO A 178 -18.90 -41.66 -40.63
CA PRO A 178 -19.66 -41.83 -41.86
C PRO A 178 -20.69 -40.73 -42.18
N VAL A 179 -20.80 -40.47 -43.48
CA VAL A 179 -22.03 -40.26 -44.26
C VAL A 179 -23.02 -39.20 -43.79
N LEU A 180 -23.02 -38.08 -44.53
CA LEU A 180 -24.06 -37.05 -44.58
C LEU A 180 -25.45 -37.66 -44.82
N LYS A 181 -26.27 -37.68 -43.76
CA LYS A 181 -27.73 -37.53 -43.88
C LYS A 181 -28.09 -36.11 -43.43
N ARG A 182 -28.79 -35.39 -44.31
CA ARG A 182 -29.38 -34.06 -44.07
C ARG A 182 -30.11 -34.02 -42.73
N SER A 183 -29.80 -33.05 -41.86
CA SER A 183 -30.70 -32.63 -40.79
C SER A 183 -30.27 -31.29 -40.17
N SER A 184 -31.19 -30.31 -40.23
CA SER A 184 -31.37 -29.14 -39.33
C SER A 184 -30.14 -28.39 -38.80
N VAL A 185 -29.99 -27.12 -39.20
CA VAL A 185 -29.10 -26.14 -38.54
C VAL A 185 -29.36 -26.16 -37.03
N PRO A 186 -28.34 -26.36 -36.16
CA PRO A 186 -28.52 -26.32 -34.71
C PRO A 186 -28.97 -24.93 -34.26
N ALA A 187 -29.81 -24.85 -33.22
CA ALA A 187 -30.12 -23.57 -32.58
C ALA A 187 -28.81 -22.90 -32.11
N VAL A 188 -28.65 -21.59 -32.35
CA VAL A 188 -27.45 -20.78 -32.04
C VAL A 188 -26.95 -20.97 -30.60
N ASN A 189 -27.85 -21.30 -29.66
CA ASN A 189 -27.52 -21.60 -28.27
C ASN A 189 -26.55 -22.80 -28.08
N ASN A 190 -26.43 -23.69 -29.08
CA ASN A 190 -25.54 -24.85 -29.03
C ASN A 190 -24.14 -24.55 -29.62
N TYR A 191 -23.89 -23.34 -30.12
CA TYR A 191 -22.62 -23.00 -30.75
C TYR A 191 -21.50 -22.84 -29.72
N SER A 192 -20.28 -23.23 -30.08
CA SER A 192 -19.09 -22.92 -29.29
C SER A 192 -18.80 -21.42 -29.32
N VAL A 193 -18.05 -20.89 -28.34
CA VAL A 193 -17.69 -19.46 -28.32
C VAL A 193 -17.01 -19.03 -29.63
N PRO A 194 -16.02 -19.76 -30.18
CA PRO A 194 -15.42 -19.41 -31.48
C PRO A 194 -16.43 -19.34 -32.63
N LEU A 195 -17.39 -20.28 -32.68
CA LEU A 195 -18.42 -20.31 -33.73
C LEU A 195 -19.40 -19.14 -33.60
N ILE A 196 -19.73 -18.74 -32.37
CA ILE A 196 -20.53 -17.53 -32.11
C ILE A 196 -19.76 -16.29 -32.60
N MET A 197 -18.47 -16.19 -32.28
CA MET A 197 -17.62 -15.07 -32.73
C MET A 197 -17.50 -14.99 -34.26
N GLU A 198 -17.38 -16.12 -34.95
CA GLU A 198 -17.42 -16.18 -36.42
C GLU A 198 -18.77 -15.71 -36.97
N THR A 199 -19.88 -16.15 -36.37
CA THR A 199 -21.24 -15.72 -36.74
C THR A 199 -21.40 -14.21 -36.63
N LEU A 200 -20.85 -13.60 -35.56
CA LEU A 200 -20.89 -12.16 -35.33
C LEU A 200 -20.11 -11.35 -36.38
N ALA A 201 -19.08 -11.94 -36.98
CA ALA A 201 -18.32 -11.34 -38.06
C ALA A 201 -19.06 -11.33 -39.42
N THR A 202 -20.14 -12.10 -39.57
CA THR A 202 -20.95 -12.17 -40.80
C THR A 202 -21.90 -10.96 -40.96
N ARG A 203 -22.56 -10.81 -42.12
CA ARG A 203 -23.37 -9.62 -42.48
C ARG A 203 -24.84 -9.64 -42.01
N HIS A 204 -25.35 -10.70 -41.37
CA HIS A 204 -26.77 -10.82 -41.05
C HIS A 204 -27.16 -10.18 -39.71
N ALA A 205 -27.76 -8.98 -39.75
CA ALA A 205 -28.07 -8.18 -38.56
C ALA A 205 -28.96 -8.90 -37.51
N ALA A 206 -30.00 -9.61 -37.91
CA ALA A 206 -30.91 -10.32 -36.99
C ALA A 206 -30.25 -11.53 -36.31
N GLU A 207 -29.20 -12.09 -36.91
CA GLU A 207 -28.44 -13.20 -36.32
C GLU A 207 -27.44 -12.68 -35.27
N LYS A 208 -26.95 -11.44 -35.41
CA LYS A 208 -26.00 -10.82 -34.48
C LYS A 208 -26.58 -10.63 -33.08
N GLU A 209 -27.82 -10.14 -32.96
CA GLU A 209 -28.47 -9.93 -31.67
C GLU A 209 -28.63 -11.26 -30.91
N ARG A 210 -29.15 -12.30 -31.59
CA ARG A 210 -29.30 -13.63 -31.01
C ARG A 210 -27.96 -14.26 -30.65
N ALA A 211 -26.94 -14.07 -31.49
CA ALA A 211 -25.58 -14.56 -31.25
C ALA A 211 -24.94 -13.87 -30.04
N LEU A 212 -25.09 -12.55 -29.88
CA LEU A 212 -24.61 -11.81 -28.71
C LEU A 212 -25.33 -12.24 -27.43
N LEU A 213 -26.66 -12.39 -27.47
CA LEU A 213 -27.41 -12.86 -26.29
C LEU A 213 -26.99 -14.29 -25.90
N ALA A 214 -26.82 -15.18 -26.89
CA ALA A 214 -26.28 -16.52 -26.65
C ALA A 214 -24.84 -16.46 -26.09
N LEU A 215 -24.02 -15.53 -26.57
CA LEU A 215 -22.66 -15.33 -26.06
C LEU A 215 -22.67 -14.92 -24.59
N ILE A 216 -23.52 -13.96 -24.21
CA ILE A 216 -23.68 -13.49 -22.83
C ILE A 216 -24.07 -14.64 -21.90
N ARG A 217 -25.08 -15.44 -22.28
CA ARG A 217 -25.49 -16.63 -21.51
C ARG A 217 -24.36 -17.66 -21.39
N LYS A 218 -23.50 -17.78 -22.39
CA LYS A 218 -22.39 -18.73 -22.40
C LYS A 218 -21.17 -18.23 -21.64
N CYS A 219 -20.97 -16.91 -21.58
CA CYS A 219 -19.86 -16.25 -20.93
C CYS A 219 -20.08 -15.97 -19.43
N VAL A 220 -20.78 -16.88 -18.76
CA VAL A 220 -20.93 -16.93 -17.29
C VAL A 220 -19.71 -17.56 -16.59
N THR A 221 -18.64 -17.88 -17.33
CA THR A 221 -17.37 -18.38 -16.80
C THR A 221 -16.19 -17.59 -17.38
N SER A 222 -15.12 -17.44 -16.59
CA SER A 222 -13.89 -16.77 -17.00
C SER A 222 -13.26 -17.41 -18.25
N ASN A 223 -13.30 -18.74 -18.36
CA ASN A 223 -12.74 -19.48 -19.51
C ASN A 223 -13.43 -19.11 -20.83
N SER A 224 -14.75 -18.91 -20.82
CA SER A 224 -15.49 -18.53 -22.03
C SER A 224 -15.14 -17.11 -22.47
N ARG A 225 -14.95 -16.18 -21.52
CA ARG A 225 -14.52 -14.80 -21.81
C ARG A 225 -13.09 -14.74 -22.37
N VAL A 226 -12.19 -15.62 -21.92
CA VAL A 226 -10.83 -15.75 -22.51
C VAL A 226 -10.88 -16.17 -23.97
N GLN A 227 -11.78 -17.11 -24.34
CA GLN A 227 -11.95 -17.50 -25.74
C GLN A 227 -12.47 -16.35 -26.61
N VAL A 228 -13.37 -15.51 -26.07
CA VAL A 228 -13.83 -14.30 -26.75
C VAL A 228 -12.67 -13.33 -27.02
N TYR A 229 -11.79 -13.12 -26.03
CA TYR A 229 -10.60 -12.29 -26.21
C TYR A 229 -9.67 -12.85 -27.29
N GLN A 230 -9.37 -14.16 -27.25
CA GLN A 230 -8.51 -14.83 -28.23
C GLN A 230 -9.07 -14.76 -29.66
N ALA A 231 -10.39 -14.71 -29.80
CA ALA A 231 -11.08 -14.55 -31.07
C ALA A 231 -11.17 -13.09 -31.55
N GLY A 232 -10.46 -12.15 -30.91
CA GLY A 232 -10.45 -10.73 -31.30
C GLY A 232 -11.71 -9.96 -30.88
N GLY A 233 -12.40 -10.40 -29.84
CA GLY A 233 -13.70 -9.86 -29.44
C GLY A 233 -13.72 -8.36 -29.13
N ILE A 234 -12.65 -7.79 -28.57
CA ILE A 234 -12.59 -6.36 -28.25
C ILE A 234 -12.80 -5.50 -29.51
N GLY A 235 -12.04 -5.79 -30.58
CA GLY A 235 -12.17 -5.05 -31.83
C GLY A 235 -13.53 -5.26 -32.49
N LEU A 236 -14.03 -6.49 -32.50
CA LEU A 236 -15.33 -6.83 -33.08
C LEU A 236 -16.48 -6.10 -32.37
N PHE A 237 -16.53 -6.15 -31.04
CA PHE A 237 -17.60 -5.48 -30.29
C PHE A 237 -17.50 -3.96 -30.42
N ALA A 238 -16.29 -3.39 -30.41
CA ALA A 238 -16.11 -1.97 -30.64
C ALA A 238 -16.59 -1.53 -32.04
N GLN A 239 -16.45 -2.38 -33.05
CA GLN A 239 -17.05 -2.15 -34.37
C GLN A 239 -18.57 -2.25 -34.32
N LEU A 240 -19.12 -3.29 -33.68
CA LEU A 240 -20.58 -3.49 -33.56
C LEU A 240 -21.28 -2.36 -32.81
N ILE A 241 -20.59 -1.68 -31.88
CA ILE A 241 -21.12 -0.51 -31.17
C ILE A 241 -21.16 0.73 -32.08
N ARG A 242 -20.17 0.91 -32.95
CA ARG A 242 -20.08 2.09 -33.84
C ARG A 242 -20.92 1.94 -35.11
N GLU A 243 -21.01 0.72 -35.63
CA GLU A 243 -21.64 0.39 -36.92
C GLU A 243 -22.88 -0.49 -36.75
N GLY A 244 -23.37 -0.63 -35.51
CA GLY A 244 -24.54 -1.42 -35.18
C GLY A 244 -25.78 -0.95 -35.92
N ASN A 245 -26.61 -1.91 -36.37
CA ASN A 245 -27.88 -1.62 -37.05
C ASN A 245 -29.10 -1.71 -36.09
N SER A 246 -28.87 -2.09 -34.83
CA SER A 246 -29.92 -2.30 -33.82
C SER A 246 -29.39 -1.92 -32.44
N PHE A 247 -30.24 -1.25 -31.67
CA PHE A 247 -29.98 -0.89 -30.27
C PHE A 247 -29.52 -2.08 -29.42
N TYR A 248 -30.18 -3.24 -29.55
CA TYR A 248 -29.80 -4.43 -28.78
C TYR A 248 -28.43 -4.99 -29.21
N THR A 249 -28.06 -4.86 -30.49
CA THR A 249 -26.72 -5.28 -30.96
C THR A 249 -25.63 -4.42 -30.32
N GLU A 250 -25.81 -3.10 -30.35
CA GLU A 250 -24.89 -2.15 -29.74
C GLU A 250 -24.80 -2.35 -28.23
N LEU A 251 -25.95 -2.50 -27.56
CA LEU A 251 -26.05 -2.65 -26.12
C LEU A 251 -25.43 -3.96 -25.61
N TYR A 252 -25.71 -5.09 -26.27
CA TYR A 252 -25.11 -6.37 -25.90
C TYR A 252 -23.62 -6.42 -26.21
N ALA A 253 -23.17 -5.80 -27.30
CA ALA A 253 -21.74 -5.67 -27.61
C ALA A 253 -21.01 -4.82 -26.56
N LEU A 254 -21.63 -3.72 -26.11
CA LEU A 254 -21.12 -2.88 -25.02
C LEU A 254 -20.99 -3.68 -23.71
N HIS A 255 -22.00 -4.48 -23.36
CA HIS A 255 -21.93 -5.33 -22.18
C HIS A 255 -20.83 -6.41 -22.32
N CYS A 256 -20.66 -7.02 -23.49
CA CYS A 256 -19.55 -7.97 -23.70
C CYS A 256 -18.16 -7.29 -23.59
N LEU A 257 -18.04 -6.00 -23.95
CA LEU A 257 -16.81 -5.24 -23.78
C LEU A 257 -16.48 -4.95 -22.31
N SER A 258 -17.50 -4.79 -21.45
CA SER A 258 -17.28 -4.45 -20.03
C SER A 258 -16.48 -5.54 -19.30
N TRP A 259 -16.54 -6.79 -19.75
CA TRP A 259 -15.73 -7.87 -19.21
C TRP A 259 -14.23 -7.59 -19.33
N PHE A 260 -13.79 -6.80 -20.33
CA PHE A 260 -12.37 -6.56 -20.63
C PHE A 260 -11.80 -5.27 -20.02
N THR A 261 -12.62 -4.48 -19.31
CA THR A 261 -12.16 -3.29 -18.59
C THR A 261 -11.54 -3.70 -17.25
N PHE A 262 -12.36 -3.82 -16.20
CA PHE A 262 -11.88 -4.00 -14.85
C PHE A 262 -11.35 -5.41 -14.58
N ILE A 263 -11.99 -6.44 -15.14
CA ILE A 263 -11.69 -7.84 -14.82
C ILE A 263 -10.38 -8.32 -15.48
N TYR A 264 -10.11 -7.89 -16.72
CA TYR A 264 -8.93 -8.34 -17.47
C TYR A 264 -7.91 -7.23 -17.76
N SER A 265 -8.26 -5.95 -17.53
CA SER A 265 -7.41 -4.78 -17.83
C SER A 265 -6.87 -4.81 -19.27
N LYS A 266 -7.70 -5.23 -20.24
CA LYS A 266 -7.34 -5.33 -21.67
C LYS A 266 -7.86 -4.17 -22.49
N MET A 267 -8.72 -3.34 -21.92
CA MET A 267 -9.28 -2.13 -22.50
C MET A 267 -9.22 -1.01 -21.46
N SER A 268 -8.90 0.21 -21.87
CA SER A 268 -8.89 1.35 -20.94
C SER A 268 -10.32 1.81 -20.63
N ASP A 269 -10.52 2.31 -19.42
CA ASP A 269 -11.81 2.88 -19.02
C ASP A 269 -12.21 4.05 -19.93
N SER A 270 -11.24 4.89 -20.34
CA SER A 270 -11.48 6.00 -21.26
C SER A 270 -12.01 5.55 -22.62
N GLU A 271 -11.47 4.47 -23.19
CA GLU A 271 -11.96 3.91 -24.45
C GLU A 271 -13.36 3.32 -24.27
N PHE A 272 -13.61 2.67 -23.13
CA PHE A 272 -14.91 2.11 -22.80
C PHE A 272 -15.98 3.19 -22.64
N GLU A 273 -15.68 4.30 -21.95
CA GLU A 273 -16.62 5.42 -21.80
C GLU A 273 -16.98 6.07 -23.14
N VAL A 274 -16.01 6.18 -24.07
CA VAL A 274 -16.29 6.68 -25.43
C VAL A 274 -17.27 5.77 -26.15
N LEU A 275 -17.05 4.45 -26.14
CA LEU A 275 -17.94 3.48 -26.77
C LEU A 275 -19.31 3.41 -26.07
N ARG A 276 -19.32 3.51 -24.73
CA ARG A 276 -20.55 3.61 -23.94
C ARG A 276 -21.40 4.80 -24.42
N GLY A 277 -20.77 5.94 -24.70
CA GLY A 277 -21.44 7.13 -25.23
C GLY A 277 -22.07 6.95 -26.62
N CYS A 278 -21.60 6.01 -27.44
CA CYS A 278 -22.13 5.76 -28.78
C CYS A 278 -23.52 5.08 -28.78
N VAL A 279 -23.78 4.22 -27.80
CA VAL A 279 -25.05 3.49 -27.72
C VAL A 279 -26.15 4.45 -27.28
N ARG A 280 -27.32 4.50 -27.92
CA ARG A 280 -28.40 5.39 -27.46
C ARG A 280 -28.97 4.98 -26.09
N GLN A 281 -29.72 5.87 -25.47
CA GLN A 281 -30.53 5.52 -24.28
C GLN A 281 -31.75 4.65 -24.67
N ALA A 282 -32.21 3.81 -23.75
CA ALA A 282 -33.43 3.02 -23.93
C ALA A 282 -34.68 3.90 -24.03
N ALA A 283 -35.59 3.56 -24.94
CA ALA A 283 -36.88 4.21 -25.05
C ALA A 283 -37.83 3.75 -23.93
N GLN A 284 -38.79 4.60 -23.56
CA GLN A 284 -39.74 4.27 -22.49
C GLN A 284 -40.53 2.96 -22.75
N PRO A 285 -40.97 2.64 -23.97
CA PRO A 285 -41.61 1.35 -24.25
C PRO A 285 -40.69 0.14 -24.04
N GLU A 286 -39.39 0.28 -24.30
CA GLU A 286 -38.39 -0.78 -24.09
C GLU A 286 -38.26 -1.10 -22.60
N ILE A 287 -38.18 -0.06 -21.75
CA ILE A 287 -38.15 -0.18 -20.29
C ILE A 287 -39.47 -0.76 -19.74
N GLN A 288 -40.62 -0.34 -20.26
CA GLN A 288 -41.92 -0.88 -19.84
C GLN A 288 -42.07 -2.37 -20.19
N SER A 289 -41.64 -2.77 -21.38
CA SER A 289 -41.63 -4.17 -21.82
C SER A 289 -40.71 -5.01 -20.92
N LEU A 290 -39.53 -4.49 -20.62
CA LEU A 290 -38.56 -5.09 -19.70
C LEU A 290 -39.18 -5.35 -18.31
N VAL A 291 -39.79 -4.33 -17.69
CA VAL A 291 -40.44 -4.47 -16.36
C VAL A 291 -41.56 -5.52 -16.42
N ARG A 292 -42.36 -5.51 -17.49
CA ARG A 292 -43.43 -6.49 -17.68
C ARG A 292 -42.88 -7.93 -17.76
N HIS A 293 -41.79 -8.15 -18.48
CA HIS A 293 -41.16 -9.47 -18.57
C HIS A 293 -40.56 -9.91 -17.23
N LEU A 294 -39.93 -9.01 -16.47
CA LEU A 294 -39.44 -9.33 -15.11
C LEU A 294 -40.58 -9.78 -14.18
N GLN A 295 -41.75 -9.14 -14.26
CA GLN A 295 -42.87 -9.42 -13.36
C GLN A 295 -43.67 -10.65 -13.78
N PHE A 296 -44.06 -10.71 -15.06
CA PHE A 296 -45.07 -11.64 -15.55
C PHE A 296 -44.56 -12.64 -16.58
N GLY A 297 -43.30 -12.50 -17.01
CA GLY A 297 -42.71 -13.41 -17.98
C GLY A 297 -42.52 -14.83 -17.45
N ASP A 298 -42.35 -15.76 -18.37
CA ASP A 298 -41.87 -17.10 -18.07
C ASP A 298 -40.41 -17.09 -17.58
N ALA A 299 -39.86 -18.28 -17.28
CA ALA A 299 -38.50 -18.37 -16.76
C ALA A 299 -37.44 -17.83 -17.74
N GLN A 300 -37.62 -18.04 -19.05
CA GLN A 300 -36.68 -17.56 -20.06
C GLN A 300 -36.84 -16.06 -20.27
N GLU A 301 -38.07 -15.55 -20.34
CA GLU A 301 -38.35 -14.12 -20.49
C GLU A 301 -37.80 -13.32 -19.30
N LYS A 302 -37.90 -13.87 -18.07
CA LYS A 302 -37.30 -13.27 -16.86
C LYS A 302 -35.78 -13.26 -16.88
N GLU A 303 -35.16 -14.33 -17.40
CA GLU A 303 -33.71 -14.38 -17.57
C GLU A 303 -33.25 -13.33 -18.58
N ASP A 304 -33.93 -13.24 -19.73
CA ASP A 304 -33.61 -12.30 -20.81
C ASP A 304 -33.80 -10.85 -20.35
N ALA A 305 -34.85 -10.61 -19.59
CA ALA A 305 -35.09 -9.32 -18.96
C ALA A 305 -33.99 -8.97 -17.94
N SER A 306 -33.54 -9.93 -17.13
CA SER A 306 -32.44 -9.70 -16.17
C SER A 306 -31.11 -9.39 -16.88
N ILE A 307 -30.81 -10.09 -17.98
CA ILE A 307 -29.65 -9.77 -18.84
C ILE A 307 -29.78 -8.35 -19.40
N LEU A 308 -30.95 -7.99 -19.92
CA LEU A 308 -31.17 -6.66 -20.47
C LEU A 308 -31.03 -5.57 -19.41
N CYS A 309 -31.48 -5.80 -18.17
CA CYS A 309 -31.21 -4.90 -17.05
C CYS A 309 -29.70 -4.74 -16.80
N SER A 310 -28.92 -5.82 -16.78
CA SER A 310 -27.47 -5.76 -16.59
C SER A 310 -26.80 -4.94 -17.71
N CYS A 311 -27.22 -5.14 -18.96
CA CYS A 311 -26.71 -4.39 -20.09
C CYS A 311 -27.05 -2.89 -19.99
N LEU A 312 -28.28 -2.55 -19.59
CA LEU A 312 -28.71 -1.15 -19.38
C LEU A 312 -27.98 -0.50 -18.20
N ALA A 313 -27.74 -1.24 -17.12
CA ALA A 313 -26.93 -0.77 -16.01
C ALA A 313 -25.49 -0.51 -16.47
N THR A 314 -24.90 -1.39 -17.27
CA THR A 314 -23.57 -1.21 -17.89
C THR A 314 -23.50 0.02 -18.79
N ARG A 315 -24.61 0.36 -19.46
CA ARG A 315 -24.75 1.59 -20.26
C ARG A 315 -24.83 2.86 -19.40
N GLY A 316 -25.05 2.74 -18.10
CA GLY A 316 -25.22 3.86 -17.17
C GLY A 316 -26.68 4.26 -16.94
N GLU A 317 -27.65 3.37 -17.19
CA GLU A 317 -29.08 3.65 -17.00
C GLU A 317 -29.64 3.21 -15.65
N GLY A 318 -28.78 3.05 -14.62
CA GLY A 318 -29.17 2.59 -13.29
C GLY A 318 -30.33 3.38 -12.68
N ASP A 319 -30.30 4.71 -12.75
CA ASP A 319 -31.37 5.54 -12.19
C ASP A 319 -32.70 5.36 -12.93
N ARG A 320 -32.65 5.17 -14.26
CA ARG A 320 -33.86 4.93 -15.06
C ARG A 320 -34.47 3.58 -14.75
N LEU A 321 -33.62 2.55 -14.57
CA LEU A 321 -34.04 1.23 -14.12
C LEU A 321 -34.67 1.30 -12.73
N ARG A 322 -34.00 1.95 -11.76
CA ARG A 322 -34.54 2.18 -10.41
C ARG A 322 -35.92 2.83 -10.47
N ASN A 323 -36.04 3.95 -11.20
CA ASN A 323 -37.29 4.71 -11.30
C ASN A 323 -38.41 3.94 -12.02
N ALA A 324 -38.06 2.98 -12.87
CA ALA A 324 -39.02 2.09 -13.51
C ALA A 324 -39.50 0.93 -12.61
N GLY A 325 -38.94 0.79 -11.40
CA GLY A 325 -39.37 -0.22 -10.43
C GLY A 325 -38.79 -1.62 -10.66
N VAL A 326 -37.60 -1.74 -11.25
CA VAL A 326 -36.98 -3.06 -11.49
C VAL A 326 -36.44 -3.73 -10.22
N LEU A 327 -36.20 -2.97 -9.14
CA LEU A 327 -35.54 -3.47 -7.93
C LEU A 327 -36.32 -4.62 -7.28
N ALA A 328 -37.62 -4.44 -7.03
CA ALA A 328 -38.47 -5.46 -6.40
C ALA A 328 -38.50 -6.79 -7.19
N PRO A 329 -38.74 -6.78 -8.53
CA PRO A 329 -38.61 -8.00 -9.34
C PRO A 329 -37.23 -8.65 -9.29
N LEU A 330 -36.15 -7.88 -9.34
CA LEU A 330 -34.77 -8.43 -9.29
C LEU A 330 -34.47 -9.07 -7.93
N VAL A 331 -34.92 -8.47 -6.82
CA VAL A 331 -34.78 -9.06 -5.48
C VAL A 331 -35.61 -10.35 -5.36
N ALA A 332 -36.81 -10.37 -5.93
CA ALA A 332 -37.62 -11.60 -5.99
C ALA A 332 -36.93 -12.73 -6.78
N LEU A 333 -36.24 -12.39 -7.88
CA LEU A 333 -35.44 -13.34 -8.65
C LEU A 333 -34.18 -13.80 -7.91
N LEU A 334 -33.51 -12.93 -7.14
CA LEU A 334 -32.41 -13.32 -6.25
C LEU A 334 -32.83 -14.39 -5.24
N LEU A 335 -34.02 -14.22 -4.66
CA LEU A 335 -34.59 -15.16 -3.69
C LEU A 335 -34.99 -16.50 -4.35
N ASN A 336 -35.83 -16.43 -5.37
CA ASN A 336 -36.62 -17.57 -5.85
C ASN A 336 -36.36 -17.97 -7.31
N GLY A 337 -35.47 -17.26 -8.01
CA GLY A 337 -35.19 -17.50 -9.42
C GLY A 337 -34.31 -18.72 -9.70
N THR A 338 -34.12 -19.02 -10.99
CA THR A 338 -33.14 -20.00 -11.47
C THR A 338 -31.71 -19.53 -11.18
N ALA A 339 -30.73 -20.42 -11.33
CA ALA A 339 -29.32 -20.07 -11.12
C ALA A 339 -28.87 -18.87 -11.97
N ASN A 340 -29.29 -18.81 -13.24
CA ASN A 340 -28.98 -17.70 -14.13
C ASN A 340 -29.73 -16.42 -13.76
N GLN A 341 -31.02 -16.52 -13.40
CA GLN A 341 -31.78 -15.34 -12.95
C GLN A 341 -31.15 -14.71 -11.71
N LYS A 342 -30.69 -15.52 -10.75
CA LYS A 342 -29.95 -15.05 -9.57
C LYS A 342 -28.64 -14.37 -9.95
N LEU A 343 -27.90 -14.96 -10.88
CA LEU A 343 -26.63 -14.41 -11.37
C LEU A 343 -26.83 -13.01 -11.99
N TRP A 344 -27.71 -12.90 -12.99
CA TRP A 344 -27.95 -11.65 -13.70
C TRP A 344 -28.61 -10.58 -12.82
N SER A 345 -29.42 -10.99 -11.84
CA SER A 345 -29.97 -10.06 -10.85
C SER A 345 -28.89 -9.51 -9.92
N ALA A 346 -27.94 -10.35 -9.48
CA ALA A 346 -26.82 -9.90 -8.66
C ALA A 346 -25.91 -8.92 -9.42
N GLU A 347 -25.54 -9.25 -10.67
CA GLU A 347 -24.72 -8.37 -11.51
C GLU A 347 -25.42 -7.04 -11.80
N THR A 348 -26.72 -7.08 -12.11
CA THR A 348 -27.52 -5.88 -12.34
C THR A 348 -27.50 -4.96 -11.13
N LEU A 349 -27.82 -5.48 -9.93
CA LEU A 349 -27.86 -4.69 -8.71
C LEU A 349 -26.47 -4.16 -8.34
N GLY A 350 -25.42 -4.97 -8.50
CA GLY A 350 -24.05 -4.52 -8.29
C GLY A 350 -23.64 -3.40 -9.23
N THR A 351 -23.96 -3.52 -10.52
CA THR A 351 -23.65 -2.51 -11.53
C THR A 351 -24.44 -1.22 -11.27
N MET A 352 -25.71 -1.32 -10.86
CA MET A 352 -26.54 -0.17 -10.48
C MET A 352 -26.01 0.55 -9.23
N ALA A 353 -25.41 -0.19 -8.28
CA ALA A 353 -24.81 0.34 -7.06
C ALA A 353 -23.45 1.01 -7.30
N SER A 354 -22.74 0.67 -8.38
CA SER A 354 -21.40 1.18 -8.66
C SER A 354 -21.40 2.71 -8.78
N ASN A 355 -20.72 3.40 -7.86
CA ASN A 355 -20.60 4.86 -7.79
C ASN A 355 -21.97 5.60 -7.76
N ASN A 356 -22.98 5.05 -7.09
CA ASN A 356 -24.30 5.68 -6.99
C ASN A 356 -24.97 5.42 -5.62
N ASP A 357 -24.83 6.40 -4.72
CA ASP A 357 -25.32 6.30 -3.33
C ASP A 357 -26.84 6.12 -3.24
N GLU A 358 -27.60 6.81 -4.07
CA GLU A 358 -29.06 6.70 -4.08
C GLU A 358 -29.51 5.29 -4.47
N ASN A 359 -28.87 4.70 -5.49
CA ASN A 359 -29.12 3.32 -5.88
C ASN A 359 -28.68 2.36 -4.77
N CYS A 360 -27.52 2.57 -4.14
CA CYS A 360 -27.07 1.74 -3.02
C CYS A 360 -28.11 1.71 -1.88
N VAL A 361 -28.64 2.87 -1.52
CA VAL A 361 -29.67 3.00 -0.48
C VAL A 361 -30.97 2.34 -0.92
N ALA A 362 -31.42 2.55 -2.16
CA ALA A 362 -32.66 1.95 -2.67
C ALA A 362 -32.58 0.42 -2.75
N ILE A 363 -31.46 -0.12 -3.22
CA ILE A 363 -31.21 -1.57 -3.33
C ILE A 363 -31.18 -2.22 -1.94
N ALA A 364 -30.52 -1.59 -0.97
CA ALA A 364 -30.49 -2.08 0.41
C ALA A 364 -31.89 -2.07 1.04
N ARG A 365 -32.66 -0.99 0.85
CA ARG A 365 -34.04 -0.86 1.36
C ARG A 365 -35.01 -1.88 0.75
N GLU A 366 -34.80 -2.27 -0.50
CA GLU A 366 -35.58 -3.33 -1.16
C GLU A 366 -35.24 -4.75 -0.62
N GLY A 367 -34.24 -4.88 0.27
CA GLY A 367 -33.91 -6.14 0.92
C GLY A 367 -32.98 -7.04 0.10
N ALA A 368 -32.14 -6.47 -0.76
CA ALA A 368 -31.21 -7.24 -1.59
C ALA A 368 -30.05 -7.89 -0.80
N ILE A 369 -29.67 -7.35 0.37
CA ILE A 369 -28.47 -7.78 1.11
C ILE A 369 -28.56 -9.25 1.57
N PRO A 370 -29.60 -9.73 2.29
CA PRO A 370 -29.63 -11.12 2.76
C PRO A 370 -29.59 -12.17 1.61
N PRO A 371 -30.32 -12.01 0.48
CA PRO A 371 -30.18 -12.88 -0.68
C PRO A 371 -28.77 -12.91 -1.28
N LEU A 372 -28.10 -11.75 -1.37
CA LEU A 372 -26.72 -11.67 -1.86
C LEU A 372 -25.75 -12.41 -0.92
N VAL A 373 -25.92 -12.27 0.39
CA VAL A 373 -25.12 -13.03 1.37
C VAL A 373 -25.41 -14.54 1.28
N SER A 374 -26.66 -14.94 1.01
CA SER A 374 -26.98 -16.35 0.75
C SER A 374 -26.25 -16.88 -0.49
N LEU A 375 -26.14 -16.09 -1.56
CA LEU A 375 -25.38 -16.47 -2.77
C LEU A 375 -23.89 -16.65 -2.48
N LEU A 376 -23.29 -15.83 -1.61
CA LEU A 376 -21.90 -16.03 -1.18
C LEU A 376 -21.68 -17.39 -0.51
N ARG A 377 -22.66 -17.87 0.26
CA ARG A 377 -22.55 -19.13 1.01
C ARG A 377 -22.73 -20.36 0.13
N SER A 378 -23.75 -20.35 -0.73
CA SER A 378 -24.21 -21.57 -1.43
C SER A 378 -24.26 -21.45 -2.95
N GLY A 379 -23.90 -20.31 -3.52
CA GLY A 379 -23.90 -20.10 -4.97
C GLY A 379 -22.75 -20.79 -5.70
N THR A 380 -22.83 -20.81 -7.02
CA THR A 380 -21.69 -21.13 -7.90
C THR A 380 -20.59 -20.07 -7.77
N ASP A 381 -19.36 -20.36 -8.20
CA ASP A 381 -18.25 -19.39 -8.09
C ASP A 381 -18.54 -18.07 -8.81
N MET A 382 -19.31 -18.12 -9.90
CA MET A 382 -19.75 -16.92 -10.62
C MET A 382 -20.84 -16.16 -9.84
N GLN A 383 -21.79 -16.86 -9.21
CA GLN A 383 -22.78 -16.21 -8.36
C GLN A 383 -22.14 -15.58 -7.12
N LYS A 384 -21.14 -16.24 -6.53
CA LYS A 384 -20.34 -15.68 -5.43
C LYS A 384 -19.59 -14.43 -5.87
N GLN A 385 -19.04 -14.42 -7.08
CA GLN A 385 -18.40 -13.26 -7.69
C GLN A 385 -19.34 -12.08 -7.80
N GLU A 386 -20.50 -12.26 -8.44
CA GLU A 386 -21.47 -11.17 -8.63
C GLU A 386 -22.08 -10.71 -7.30
N ALA A 387 -22.30 -11.63 -6.36
CA ALA A 387 -22.72 -11.29 -5.01
C ALA A 387 -21.65 -10.47 -4.26
N ALA A 388 -20.37 -10.85 -4.36
CA ALA A 388 -19.27 -10.10 -3.77
C ALA A 388 -19.13 -8.70 -4.40
N TYR A 389 -19.26 -8.61 -5.74
CA TYR A 389 -19.24 -7.34 -6.45
C TYR A 389 -20.36 -6.41 -5.98
N ALA A 390 -21.59 -6.92 -5.93
CA ALA A 390 -22.75 -6.16 -5.46
C ALA A 390 -22.60 -5.72 -4.00
N LEU A 391 -22.20 -6.63 -3.09
CA LEU A 391 -22.01 -6.29 -1.68
C LEU A 391 -20.86 -5.30 -1.47
N GLY A 392 -19.79 -5.39 -2.25
CA GLY A 392 -18.69 -4.43 -2.21
C GLY A 392 -19.15 -3.03 -2.60
N ASN A 393 -19.88 -2.89 -3.71
CA ASN A 393 -20.40 -1.59 -4.15
C ASN A 393 -21.42 -1.01 -3.15
N LEU A 394 -22.30 -1.85 -2.60
CA LEU A 394 -23.24 -1.44 -1.56
C LEU A 394 -22.55 -0.96 -0.28
N ALA A 395 -21.31 -1.41 -0.03
CA ALA A 395 -20.52 -1.09 1.16
C ALA A 395 -19.56 0.11 0.97
N ALA A 396 -19.14 0.44 -0.27
CA ALA A 396 -18.00 1.34 -0.53
C ALA A 396 -18.09 2.70 0.18
N ASP A 397 -19.28 3.33 0.17
CA ASP A 397 -19.49 4.67 0.73
C ASP A 397 -20.74 4.74 1.63
N ASN A 398 -21.09 3.63 2.30
CA ASN A 398 -22.30 3.58 3.12
C ASN A 398 -22.09 2.78 4.42
N ASP A 399 -21.96 3.49 5.54
CA ASP A 399 -21.74 2.91 6.88
C ASP A 399 -22.86 1.99 7.34
N GLU A 400 -24.12 2.35 7.07
CA GLU A 400 -25.29 1.56 7.45
C GLU A 400 -25.32 0.22 6.70
N ASN A 401 -25.03 0.25 5.40
CA ASN A 401 -24.91 -0.94 4.57
C ASN A 401 -23.72 -1.80 5.01
N ARG A 402 -22.54 -1.20 5.30
CA ARG A 402 -21.38 -1.93 5.85
C ARG A 402 -21.77 -2.71 7.10
N ALA A 403 -22.43 -2.05 8.04
CA ALA A 403 -22.88 -2.69 9.29
C ALA A 403 -23.91 -3.79 9.03
N THR A 404 -24.85 -3.58 8.10
CA THR A 404 -25.89 -4.55 7.77
C THR A 404 -25.34 -5.78 7.06
N ILE A 405 -24.49 -5.60 6.04
CA ILE A 405 -23.82 -6.70 5.34
C ILE A 405 -23.01 -7.58 6.31
N SER A 406 -22.36 -6.94 7.28
CA SER A 406 -21.55 -7.64 8.29
C SER A 406 -22.43 -8.41 9.27
N ARG A 407 -23.54 -7.82 9.72
CA ARG A 407 -24.54 -8.46 10.60
C ARG A 407 -25.22 -9.65 9.94
N GLU A 408 -25.47 -9.58 8.64
CA GLU A 408 -25.99 -10.70 7.85
C GLU A 408 -24.96 -11.83 7.68
N GLY A 409 -23.70 -11.62 8.09
CA GLY A 409 -22.65 -12.63 8.14
C GLY A 409 -21.97 -12.86 6.79
N ALA A 410 -21.65 -11.78 6.07
CA ALA A 410 -20.93 -11.84 4.79
C ALA A 410 -19.41 -12.08 4.94
N ILE A 411 -18.79 -11.70 6.07
CA ILE A 411 -17.33 -11.74 6.23
C ILE A 411 -16.76 -13.18 6.11
N PRO A 412 -17.25 -14.20 6.84
CA PRO A 412 -16.69 -15.55 6.74
C PRO A 412 -16.71 -16.15 5.32
N PRO A 413 -17.83 -16.11 4.55
CA PRO A 413 -17.83 -16.65 3.18
C PRO A 413 -16.96 -15.81 2.22
N LEU A 414 -16.82 -14.49 2.42
CA LEU A 414 -15.89 -13.67 1.63
C LEU A 414 -14.44 -14.10 1.87
N VAL A 415 -14.04 -14.26 3.14
CA VAL A 415 -12.68 -14.69 3.50
C VAL A 415 -12.40 -16.11 3.01
N ALA A 416 -13.37 -17.02 3.11
CA ALA A 416 -13.27 -18.35 2.53
C ALA A 416 -13.08 -18.28 1.00
N PHE A 417 -13.78 -17.38 0.32
CA PHE A 417 -13.65 -17.24 -1.13
C PHE A 417 -12.28 -16.69 -1.55
N VAL A 418 -11.69 -15.79 -0.76
CA VAL A 418 -10.31 -15.32 -0.98
C VAL A 418 -9.29 -16.47 -0.83
N LYS A 419 -9.49 -17.39 0.12
CA LYS A 419 -8.55 -18.52 0.39
C LYS A 419 -8.49 -19.59 -0.71
N VAL A 420 -9.59 -19.81 -1.44
CA VAL A 420 -9.76 -21.01 -2.28
C VAL A 420 -9.30 -20.83 -3.73
N VAL A 421 -9.21 -19.59 -4.23
CA VAL A 421 -9.13 -19.34 -5.69
C VAL A 421 -7.92 -18.48 -6.06
N THR A 422 -7.10 -18.96 -7.00
CA THR A 422 -5.88 -18.28 -7.50
C THR A 422 -6.08 -17.48 -8.79
N ASP A 423 -7.26 -17.56 -9.40
CA ASP A 423 -7.60 -16.85 -10.65
C ASP A 423 -8.26 -15.49 -10.38
N ALA A 424 -8.48 -14.66 -11.41
CA ALA A 424 -9.14 -13.34 -11.35
C ALA A 424 -10.53 -13.31 -10.65
N GLN A 425 -11.07 -14.49 -10.36
CA GLN A 425 -12.40 -14.74 -9.81
C GLN A 425 -12.61 -14.22 -8.38
N ASN A 426 -11.61 -14.24 -7.49
CA ASN A 426 -11.83 -13.77 -6.11
C ASN A 426 -11.65 -12.26 -5.91
N GLN A 427 -11.31 -11.49 -6.97
CA GLN A 427 -10.97 -10.07 -6.83
C GLN A 427 -12.08 -9.25 -6.18
N TRP A 428 -13.34 -9.60 -6.47
CA TRP A 428 -14.50 -8.92 -5.91
C TRP A 428 -14.74 -9.26 -4.44
N ALA A 429 -14.31 -10.44 -3.99
CA ALA A 429 -14.31 -10.77 -2.58
C ALA A 429 -13.28 -9.91 -1.83
N VAL A 430 -12.10 -9.72 -2.41
CA VAL A 430 -11.06 -8.83 -1.85
C VAL A 430 -11.57 -7.40 -1.81
N TYR A 431 -12.15 -6.90 -2.90
CA TYR A 431 -12.76 -5.57 -2.95
C TYR A 431 -13.84 -5.39 -1.88
N ALA A 432 -14.75 -6.36 -1.74
CA ALA A 432 -15.82 -6.31 -0.73
C ALA A 432 -15.27 -6.30 0.70
N LEU A 433 -14.23 -7.08 1.01
CA LEU A 433 -13.57 -7.03 2.32
C LEU A 433 -12.92 -5.65 2.56
N GLY A 434 -12.27 -5.08 1.55
CA GLY A 434 -11.74 -3.72 1.58
C GLY A 434 -12.84 -2.71 1.91
N ALA A 435 -13.93 -2.71 1.15
CA ALA A 435 -15.07 -1.82 1.37
C ALA A 435 -15.70 -1.99 2.77
N LEU A 436 -15.83 -3.23 3.26
CA LEU A 436 -16.37 -3.51 4.60
C LEU A 436 -15.46 -3.06 5.73
N SER A 437 -14.14 -3.02 5.52
CA SER A 437 -13.16 -2.59 6.52
C SER A 437 -13.01 -1.07 6.66
N LEU A 438 -13.47 -0.31 5.66
CA LEU A 438 -13.37 1.15 5.66
C LEU A 438 -14.20 1.75 6.80
N ASN A 439 -13.57 2.58 7.63
CA ASN A 439 -14.20 3.29 8.76
C ASN A 439 -15.00 2.39 9.74
N ASN A 440 -14.72 1.08 9.79
CA ASN A 440 -15.46 0.15 10.63
C ASN A 440 -14.52 -0.77 11.42
N GLU A 441 -14.32 -0.43 12.70
CA GLU A 441 -13.40 -1.13 13.60
C GLU A 441 -13.81 -2.59 13.84
N ALA A 442 -15.09 -2.85 14.10
CA ALA A 442 -15.58 -4.20 14.34
C ALA A 442 -15.33 -5.12 13.13
N ASN A 443 -15.51 -4.58 11.92
CA ASN A 443 -15.25 -5.32 10.69
C ASN A 443 -13.76 -5.57 10.46
N ARG A 444 -12.88 -4.60 10.75
CA ARG A 444 -11.42 -4.80 10.65
C ARG A 444 -10.96 -5.96 11.52
N VAL A 445 -11.43 -5.99 12.77
CA VAL A 445 -11.13 -7.08 13.71
C VAL A 445 -11.68 -8.41 13.20
N ALA A 446 -12.95 -8.46 12.78
CA ALA A 446 -13.59 -9.68 12.29
C ALA A 446 -12.87 -10.26 11.05
N ILE A 447 -12.53 -9.43 10.07
CA ILE A 447 -11.83 -9.85 8.84
C ILE A 447 -10.46 -10.47 9.17
N ALA A 448 -9.72 -9.87 10.11
CA ALA A 448 -8.42 -10.38 10.51
C ALA A 448 -8.51 -11.69 11.34
N GLN A 449 -9.53 -11.81 12.19
CA GLN A 449 -9.81 -13.02 12.98
C GLN A 449 -10.23 -14.21 12.10
N GLU A 450 -10.98 -13.96 11.03
CA GLU A 450 -11.32 -14.97 10.02
C GLU A 450 -10.10 -15.41 9.19
N GLY A 451 -8.94 -14.78 9.38
CA GLY A 451 -7.66 -15.19 8.78
C GLY A 451 -7.50 -14.71 7.34
N ALA A 452 -7.93 -13.49 7.02
CA ALA A 452 -7.77 -12.90 5.70
C ALA A 452 -6.33 -12.44 5.39
N ILE A 453 -5.52 -12.11 6.43
CA ILE A 453 -4.21 -11.45 6.25
C ILE A 453 -3.23 -12.29 5.38
N PRO A 454 -2.93 -13.57 5.67
CA PRO A 454 -1.97 -14.32 4.85
C PRO A 454 -2.41 -14.48 3.37
N PRO A 455 -3.68 -14.81 3.06
CA PRO A 455 -4.16 -14.80 1.68
C PRO A 455 -4.01 -13.44 0.97
N LEU A 456 -4.28 -12.32 1.65
CA LEU A 456 -4.11 -10.98 1.07
C LEU A 456 -2.64 -10.69 0.73
N ILE A 457 -1.70 -11.09 1.60
CA ILE A 457 -0.26 -10.94 1.34
C ILE A 457 0.16 -11.78 0.13
N SER A 458 -0.31 -13.03 0.04
CA SER A 458 -0.07 -13.90 -1.12
C SER A 458 -0.56 -13.29 -2.44
N LEU A 459 -1.72 -12.63 -2.42
CA LEU A 459 -2.29 -11.96 -3.58
C LEU A 459 -1.49 -10.73 -4.02
N ILE A 460 -0.88 -9.98 -3.09
CA ILE A 460 0.03 -8.86 -3.45
C ILE A 460 1.25 -9.38 -4.22
N GLN A 461 1.78 -10.54 -3.83
CA GLN A 461 2.94 -11.16 -4.47
C GLN A 461 2.59 -11.73 -5.85
N SER A 462 1.53 -12.55 -5.92
CA SER A 462 1.28 -13.45 -7.06
C SER A 462 -0.05 -13.23 -7.80
N GLY A 463 -0.93 -12.38 -7.29
CA GLY A 463 -2.26 -12.15 -7.86
C GLY A 463 -2.26 -11.32 -9.15
N THR A 464 -3.44 -11.22 -9.77
CA THR A 464 -3.72 -10.32 -10.89
C THR A 464 -3.56 -8.86 -10.50
N SER A 465 -3.53 -7.97 -11.50
CA SER A 465 -3.41 -6.53 -11.27
C SER A 465 -4.44 -5.99 -10.27
N ALA A 466 -5.71 -6.37 -10.44
CA ALA A 466 -6.80 -5.97 -9.56
C ALA A 466 -6.71 -6.61 -8.17
N GLN A 467 -6.32 -7.89 -8.07
CA GLN A 467 -6.13 -8.55 -6.78
C GLN A 467 -5.04 -7.87 -5.95
N LYS A 468 -3.90 -7.52 -6.57
CA LYS A 468 -2.81 -6.79 -5.89
C LYS A 468 -3.30 -5.45 -5.37
N GLN A 469 -4.04 -4.72 -6.21
CA GLN A 469 -4.61 -3.42 -5.86
C GLN A 469 -5.53 -3.52 -4.64
N TRP A 470 -6.54 -4.39 -4.70
CA TRP A 470 -7.52 -4.50 -3.62
C TRP A 470 -6.95 -5.14 -2.36
N SER A 471 -5.95 -6.01 -2.48
CA SER A 471 -5.28 -6.59 -1.33
C SER A 471 -4.47 -5.53 -0.57
N ALA A 472 -3.74 -4.66 -1.30
CA ALA A 472 -3.04 -3.54 -0.68
C ALA A 472 -4.02 -2.57 0.01
N TYR A 473 -5.13 -2.22 -0.66
CA TYR A 473 -6.18 -1.39 -0.08
C TYR A 473 -6.76 -2.00 1.21
N THR A 474 -7.11 -3.29 1.17
CA THR A 474 -7.67 -4.00 2.32
C THR A 474 -6.67 -4.08 3.49
N LEU A 475 -5.41 -4.43 3.23
CA LEU A 475 -4.38 -4.46 4.28
C LEU A 475 -4.17 -3.06 4.90
N GLY A 476 -4.18 -2.01 4.09
CA GLY A 476 -4.08 -0.64 4.58
C GLY A 476 -5.24 -0.26 5.49
N ASN A 477 -6.48 -0.63 5.15
CA ASN A 477 -7.63 -0.41 6.02
C ASN A 477 -7.48 -1.21 7.33
N LEU A 478 -7.09 -2.48 7.25
CA LEU A 478 -6.93 -3.34 8.44
C LEU A 478 -5.87 -2.81 9.42
N ALA A 479 -4.81 -2.15 8.92
CA ALA A 479 -3.72 -1.58 9.72
C ALA A 479 -4.11 -0.37 10.59
N TYR A 480 -5.34 0.14 10.48
CA TYR A 480 -5.86 1.13 11.45
C TYR A 480 -6.05 0.57 12.85
N ASN A 481 -6.23 -0.75 12.98
CA ASN A 481 -6.25 -1.43 14.27
C ASN A 481 -4.82 -1.89 14.63
N ASP A 482 -4.39 -1.64 15.86
CA ASP A 482 -3.00 -1.87 16.28
C ASP A 482 -2.62 -3.36 16.28
N ASP A 483 -3.48 -4.26 16.78
CA ASP A 483 -3.23 -5.71 16.77
C ASP A 483 -3.10 -6.25 15.34
N ASN A 484 -3.95 -5.74 14.43
CA ASN A 484 -3.88 -6.07 13.01
C ASN A 484 -2.61 -5.53 12.37
N ARG A 485 -2.18 -4.31 12.71
CA ARG A 485 -0.95 -3.68 12.21
C ARG A 485 0.27 -4.55 12.53
N ASP A 486 0.36 -5.00 13.78
CA ASP A 486 1.44 -5.88 14.23
C ASP A 486 1.40 -7.23 13.51
N LYS A 487 0.21 -7.83 13.40
CA LYS A 487 0.04 -9.11 12.69
C LYS A 487 0.42 -9.00 11.21
N ILE A 488 -0.01 -7.96 10.51
CA ILE A 488 0.32 -7.73 9.08
C ILE A 488 1.84 -7.57 8.91
N THR A 489 2.49 -6.88 9.85
CA THR A 489 3.95 -6.69 9.85
C THR A 489 4.68 -8.02 10.08
N LEU A 490 4.27 -8.79 11.09
CA LEU A 490 4.86 -10.09 11.44
C LEU A 490 4.70 -11.13 10.32
N GLU A 491 3.59 -11.11 9.59
CA GLU A 491 3.33 -11.99 8.44
C GLU A 491 4.11 -11.57 7.17
N GLY A 492 4.95 -10.52 7.26
CA GLY A 492 5.89 -10.16 6.20
C GLY A 492 5.30 -9.35 5.04
N ALA A 493 4.24 -8.56 5.27
CA ALA A 493 3.59 -7.77 4.22
C ALA A 493 4.47 -6.64 3.63
N ILE A 494 5.48 -6.18 4.37
CA ILE A 494 6.26 -4.98 4.03
C ILE A 494 7.01 -5.13 2.69
N ALA A 495 7.79 -6.19 2.51
CA ALA A 495 8.58 -6.36 1.28
C ALA A 495 7.71 -6.48 0.01
N PRO A 496 6.60 -7.26 0.01
CA PRO A 496 5.63 -7.26 -1.10
C PRO A 496 5.02 -5.89 -1.40
N LEU A 497 4.70 -5.10 -0.38
CA LEU A 497 4.18 -3.74 -0.55
C LEU A 497 5.25 -2.83 -1.16
N VAL A 498 6.49 -2.82 -0.63
CA VAL A 498 7.59 -2.03 -1.22
C VAL A 498 7.82 -2.39 -2.69
N LYS A 499 7.75 -3.69 -3.04
CA LYS A 499 7.85 -4.12 -4.44
C LYS A 499 6.73 -3.58 -5.31
N LEU A 500 5.50 -3.56 -4.79
CA LEU A 500 4.33 -3.03 -5.46
C LEU A 500 4.43 -1.50 -5.66
N LEU A 501 4.94 -0.78 -4.66
CA LEU A 501 5.24 0.65 -4.74
C LEU A 501 6.27 0.99 -5.83
N GLN A 502 7.28 0.13 -6.03
CA GLN A 502 8.30 0.34 -7.05
C GLN A 502 7.80 0.04 -8.47
N THR A 503 7.07 -1.07 -8.65
CA THR A 503 6.83 -1.68 -9.98
C THR A 503 5.36 -1.81 -10.37
N GLY A 504 4.44 -1.45 -9.48
CA GLY A 504 3.00 -1.57 -9.71
C GLY A 504 2.43 -0.51 -10.66
N THR A 505 1.16 -0.68 -11.00
CA THR A 505 0.34 0.35 -11.66
C THR A 505 0.12 1.56 -10.74
N ASP A 506 -0.38 2.67 -11.27
CA ASP A 506 -0.61 3.88 -10.46
C ASP A 506 -1.52 3.62 -9.25
N ALA A 507 -2.60 2.87 -9.44
CA ALA A 507 -3.51 2.50 -8.36
C ALA A 507 -2.84 1.55 -7.35
N GLN A 508 -2.02 0.61 -7.81
CA GLN A 508 -1.27 -0.29 -6.93
C GLN A 508 -0.24 0.47 -6.08
N LYS A 509 0.46 1.44 -6.67
CA LYS A 509 1.40 2.30 -5.96
C LYS A 509 0.69 3.15 -4.90
N GLN A 510 -0.46 3.72 -5.24
CA GLN A 510 -1.28 4.48 -4.30
C GLN A 510 -1.66 3.64 -3.08
N TRP A 511 -2.29 2.48 -3.29
CA TRP A 511 -2.74 1.65 -2.17
C TRP A 511 -1.60 0.97 -1.42
N SER A 512 -0.48 0.71 -2.10
CA SER A 512 0.73 0.27 -1.42
C SER A 512 1.30 1.36 -0.52
N SER A 513 1.31 2.63 -0.97
CA SER A 513 1.73 3.75 -0.14
C SER A 513 0.80 3.89 1.07
N TYR A 514 -0.52 3.91 0.85
CA TYR A 514 -1.53 3.95 1.91
C TYR A 514 -1.30 2.86 2.98
N ALA A 515 -1.11 1.60 2.54
CA ALA A 515 -0.87 0.49 3.45
C ALA A 515 0.45 0.65 4.23
N LEU A 516 1.54 1.03 3.56
CA LEU A 516 2.83 1.28 4.22
C LEU A 516 2.74 2.44 5.22
N GLY A 517 2.00 3.51 4.89
CA GLY A 517 1.77 4.64 5.79
C GLY A 517 1.05 4.20 7.06
N ASN A 518 -0.06 3.48 6.94
CA ASN A 518 -0.80 3.00 8.12
C ASN A 518 0.00 1.98 8.93
N LEU A 519 0.79 1.13 8.26
CA LEU A 519 1.69 0.20 8.96
C LEU A 519 2.78 0.94 9.73
N ALA A 520 3.33 2.03 9.20
CA ALA A 520 4.35 2.84 9.86
C ALA A 520 3.80 3.74 10.99
N CYS A 521 2.48 3.86 11.14
CA CYS A 521 1.86 4.68 12.17
C CYS A 521 2.15 4.09 13.56
N ASP A 522 2.88 4.84 14.40
CA ASP A 522 3.27 4.45 15.76
C ASP A 522 3.92 3.05 15.87
N ASN A 523 4.56 2.57 14.80
CA ASN A 523 5.15 1.24 14.75
C ASN A 523 6.62 1.30 14.29
N SER A 524 7.53 1.26 15.26
CA SER A 524 8.97 1.28 14.98
C SER A 524 9.49 0.00 14.32
N ALA A 525 8.77 -1.13 14.42
CA ALA A 525 9.18 -2.38 13.77
C ALA A 525 9.16 -2.26 12.24
N VAL A 526 8.31 -1.38 11.70
CA VAL A 526 8.29 -1.08 10.26
C VAL A 526 9.57 -0.42 9.80
N ALA A 527 10.18 0.45 10.61
CA ALA A 527 11.48 1.05 10.29
C ALA A 527 12.62 0.02 10.26
N GLU A 528 12.51 -1.08 11.01
CA GLU A 528 13.49 -2.18 10.98
C GLU A 528 13.29 -3.15 9.81
N ALA A 529 12.06 -3.24 9.30
CA ALA A 529 11.65 -4.20 8.28
C ALA A 529 11.61 -3.59 6.86
N ILE A 530 11.50 -2.27 6.73
CA ILE A 530 11.62 -1.57 5.45
C ILE A 530 13.10 -1.39 5.10
N ASP A 531 13.49 -1.81 3.89
CA ASP A 531 14.71 -1.29 3.27
C ASP A 531 14.43 0.14 2.78
N LEU A 532 14.87 1.13 3.58
CA LEU A 532 14.47 2.53 3.47
C LEU A 532 14.83 3.13 2.11
N ASP A 533 16.00 2.79 1.56
CA ASP A 533 16.46 3.26 0.25
C ASP A 533 15.57 2.73 -0.90
N ASP A 534 14.87 1.61 -0.68
CA ASP A 534 13.97 0.99 -1.65
C ASP A 534 12.52 1.50 -1.56
N ALA A 535 12.14 2.12 -0.44
CA ALA A 535 10.80 2.68 -0.22
C ALA A 535 10.76 4.21 -0.32
N ILE A 536 11.75 4.92 0.22
CA ILE A 536 11.77 6.40 0.29
C ILE A 536 11.79 7.01 -1.12
N LEU A 537 12.69 6.55 -2.00
CA LEU A 537 12.83 7.14 -3.34
C LEU A 537 11.53 7.03 -4.18
N PRO A 538 10.86 5.86 -4.26
CA PRO A 538 9.54 5.78 -4.89
C PRO A 538 8.49 6.72 -4.27
N LEU A 539 8.43 6.85 -2.95
CA LEU A 539 7.50 7.76 -2.27
C LEU A 539 7.79 9.23 -2.63
N VAL A 540 9.07 9.63 -2.62
CA VAL A 540 9.49 10.98 -3.02
C VAL A 540 9.12 11.27 -4.47
N GLU A 541 9.22 10.28 -5.35
CA GLU A 541 8.78 10.42 -6.74
C GLU A 541 7.25 10.56 -6.84
N LEU A 542 6.47 9.80 -6.07
CA LEU A 542 5.01 9.97 -6.02
C LEU A 542 4.60 11.36 -5.53
N VAL A 543 5.28 11.93 -4.52
CA VAL A 543 5.04 13.32 -4.08
C VAL A 543 5.34 14.32 -5.20
N ARG A 544 6.38 14.05 -6.01
CA ARG A 544 6.83 14.95 -7.08
C ARG A 544 5.91 14.93 -8.30
N SER A 545 5.55 13.74 -8.80
CA SER A 545 4.94 13.56 -10.11
C SER A 545 3.66 12.74 -10.13
N GLY A 546 3.24 12.18 -8.98
CA GLY A 546 2.04 11.37 -8.87
C GLY A 546 0.72 12.13 -9.06
N SER A 547 -0.37 11.38 -9.14
CA SER A 547 -1.74 11.89 -9.06
C SER A 547 -2.00 12.55 -7.70
N ASP A 548 -3.08 13.30 -7.58
CA ASP A 548 -3.39 14.00 -6.34
C ASP A 548 -3.54 13.05 -5.13
N ALA A 549 -4.16 11.89 -5.35
CA ALA A 549 -4.29 10.85 -4.34
C ALA A 549 -2.93 10.21 -4.01
N GLN A 550 -2.10 9.91 -5.01
CA GLN A 550 -0.76 9.36 -4.77
C GLN A 550 0.13 10.31 -3.96
N LYS A 551 0.07 11.62 -4.25
CA LYS A 551 0.82 12.65 -3.52
C LYS A 551 0.42 12.71 -2.05
N GLN A 552 -0.89 12.65 -1.78
CA GLN A 552 -1.44 12.62 -0.43
C GLN A 552 -0.95 11.39 0.35
N GLU A 553 -1.10 10.19 -0.22
CA GLU A 553 -0.68 8.96 0.46
C GLU A 553 0.82 8.90 0.67
N ALA A 554 1.61 9.36 -0.30
CA ALA A 554 3.06 9.38 -0.20
C ALA A 554 3.54 10.38 0.86
N ALA A 555 2.96 11.59 0.91
CA ALA A 555 3.30 12.58 1.95
C ALA A 555 2.96 12.07 3.36
N TYR A 556 1.79 11.46 3.53
CA TYR A 556 1.40 10.82 4.79
C TYR A 556 2.41 9.72 5.20
N THR A 557 2.75 8.84 4.26
CA THR A 557 3.68 7.74 4.48
C THR A 557 5.07 8.24 4.86
N LEU A 558 5.62 9.24 4.15
CA LEU A 558 6.92 9.83 4.46
C LEU A 558 6.94 10.45 5.86
N GLY A 559 5.83 11.06 6.30
CA GLY A 559 5.70 11.61 7.65
C GLY A 559 5.73 10.52 8.73
N ASN A 560 4.99 9.43 8.55
CA ASN A 560 5.00 8.31 9.49
C ASN A 560 6.38 7.63 9.55
N LEU A 561 7.04 7.44 8.40
CA LEU A 561 8.41 6.92 8.35
C LEU A 561 9.39 7.85 9.09
N ALA A 562 9.25 9.18 8.94
CA ALA A 562 10.05 10.14 9.70
C ALA A 562 9.77 10.08 11.21
N ALA A 563 8.53 9.80 11.61
CA ALA A 563 8.17 9.68 13.02
C ALA A 563 8.82 8.47 13.70
N CYS A 564 9.02 7.36 12.96
CA CYS A 564 9.51 6.09 13.49
C CYS A 564 10.93 6.12 14.07
N SER A 565 11.88 6.86 13.47
CA SER A 565 13.27 6.89 13.92
C SER A 565 14.00 8.16 13.49
N ASP A 566 15.05 8.53 14.21
CA ASP A 566 15.92 9.66 13.85
C ASP A 566 16.70 9.39 12.56
N ASP A 567 17.16 8.14 12.34
CA ASP A 567 17.88 7.72 11.14
C ASP A 567 17.03 7.93 9.87
N ASN A 568 15.73 7.62 9.92
CA ASN A 568 14.80 7.81 8.81
C ASN A 568 14.68 9.29 8.42
N ARG A 569 14.67 10.19 9.41
CA ARG A 569 14.57 11.65 9.14
C ARG A 569 15.76 12.12 8.34
N ASP A 570 16.96 11.73 8.74
CA ASP A 570 18.18 12.10 8.02
C ASP A 570 18.25 11.48 6.62
N GLU A 571 17.69 10.28 6.44
CA GLU A 571 17.57 9.65 5.12
C GLU A 571 16.60 10.37 4.20
N LEU A 572 15.39 10.65 4.69
CA LEU A 572 14.35 11.41 3.97
C LEU A 572 14.84 12.77 3.48
N GLY A 573 15.59 13.48 4.33
CA GLY A 573 16.23 14.74 3.94
C GLY A 573 17.24 14.56 2.81
N ARG A 574 18.15 13.59 2.94
CA ARG A 574 19.21 13.32 1.96
C ARG A 574 18.69 12.81 0.61
N ASP A 575 17.57 12.08 0.63
CA ASP A 575 16.90 11.54 -0.56
C ASP A 575 15.97 12.57 -1.24
N GLY A 576 15.92 13.78 -0.69
CA GLY A 576 15.30 14.92 -1.35
C GLY A 576 13.80 14.98 -1.18
N ALA A 577 13.25 14.44 -0.09
CA ALA A 577 11.83 14.56 0.26
C ALA A 577 11.41 16.02 0.52
N ILE A 578 12.34 16.85 1.04
CA ILE A 578 12.03 18.22 1.49
C ILE A 578 11.46 19.12 0.37
N ALA A 579 12.10 19.14 -0.81
CA ALA A 579 11.69 20.06 -1.88
C ALA A 579 10.27 19.75 -2.42
N PRO A 580 9.93 18.50 -2.79
CA PRO A 580 8.57 18.14 -3.19
C PRO A 580 7.51 18.42 -2.12
N LEU A 581 7.82 18.19 -0.84
CA LEU A 581 6.88 18.48 0.25
C LEU A 581 6.62 19.98 0.41
N ILE A 582 7.65 20.82 0.31
CA ILE A 582 7.48 22.29 0.31
C ILE A 582 6.63 22.73 -0.88
N GLU A 583 6.79 22.11 -2.04
CA GLU A 583 5.97 22.43 -3.21
C GLU A 583 4.49 22.06 -2.99
N LEU A 584 4.21 20.90 -2.38
CA LEU A 584 2.84 20.55 -1.98
C LEU A 584 2.22 21.57 -1.02
N LEU A 585 2.99 22.16 -0.10
CA LEU A 585 2.48 23.24 0.76
C LEU A 585 2.00 24.45 -0.04
N ARG A 586 2.63 24.75 -1.18
CA ARG A 586 2.31 25.92 -2.01
C ARG A 586 1.09 25.66 -2.90
N VAL A 587 1.13 24.57 -3.66
CA VAL A 587 0.18 24.33 -4.76
C VAL A 587 -0.83 23.21 -4.49
N GLY A 588 -0.65 22.44 -3.41
CA GLY A 588 -1.49 21.29 -3.11
C GLY A 588 -2.92 21.62 -2.68
N ASN A 589 -3.77 20.59 -2.73
CA ASN A 589 -5.10 20.61 -2.13
C ASN A 589 -5.01 20.55 -0.59
N ASN A 590 -6.17 20.57 0.09
CA ASN A 590 -6.19 20.67 1.55
C ASN A 590 -5.48 19.52 2.26
N ASP A 591 -5.73 18.28 1.83
CA ASP A 591 -5.14 17.09 2.45
C ASP A 591 -3.65 16.99 2.15
N GLN A 592 -3.25 17.29 0.90
CA GLN A 592 -1.85 17.33 0.51
C GLN A 592 -1.04 18.34 1.34
N LYS A 593 -1.60 19.54 1.58
CA LYS A 593 -1.00 20.56 2.43
C LYS A 593 -0.86 20.10 3.88
N GLN A 594 -1.89 19.46 4.42
CA GLN A 594 -1.88 18.90 5.76
C GLN A 594 -0.77 17.85 5.93
N TRP A 595 -0.72 16.87 5.02
CA TRP A 595 0.27 15.79 5.10
C TRP A 595 1.69 16.26 4.79
N ALA A 596 1.85 17.23 3.89
CA ALA A 596 3.14 17.85 3.65
C ALA A 596 3.66 18.60 4.90
N ALA A 597 2.80 19.33 5.60
CA ALA A 597 3.16 20.01 6.85
C ALA A 597 3.52 19.00 7.95
N TYR A 598 2.73 17.93 8.09
CA TYR A 598 3.00 16.83 9.02
C TYR A 598 4.37 16.18 8.74
N ALA A 599 4.63 15.82 7.47
CA ALA A 599 5.88 15.19 7.07
C ALA A 599 7.09 16.10 7.30
N LEU A 600 7.03 17.37 6.89
CA LEU A 600 8.10 18.34 7.14
C LEU A 600 8.34 18.54 8.64
N GLY A 601 7.28 18.59 9.44
CA GLY A 601 7.40 18.67 10.89
C GLY A 601 8.10 17.47 11.52
N CYS A 602 7.83 16.25 11.03
CA CYS A 602 8.50 15.04 11.49
C CYS A 602 9.95 14.98 11.00
N ILE A 603 10.22 15.30 9.74
CA ILE A 603 11.57 15.36 9.14
C ILE A 603 12.46 16.38 9.85
N ALA A 604 11.90 17.51 10.29
CA ALA A 604 12.62 18.53 11.05
C ALA A 604 12.91 18.13 12.50
N HIS A 605 12.23 17.12 13.06
CA HIS A 605 12.36 16.76 14.46
C HIS A 605 13.74 16.16 14.74
N ASN A 606 14.50 16.74 15.68
CA ASN A 606 15.86 16.30 16.05
C ASN A 606 16.91 16.22 14.92
N SER A 607 16.67 16.77 13.73
CA SER A 607 17.66 16.83 12.63
C SER A 607 18.04 18.25 12.23
N ASP A 608 19.26 18.69 12.57
CA ASP A 608 19.77 20.04 12.26
C ASP A 608 19.92 20.28 10.76
N ALA A 609 20.48 19.29 10.04
CA ALA A 609 20.67 19.37 8.61
C ALA A 609 19.34 19.57 7.88
N ASN A 610 18.30 18.81 8.27
CA ASN A 610 16.99 18.93 7.67
C ASN A 610 16.30 20.26 7.99
N ARG A 611 16.41 20.77 9.23
CA ARG A 611 15.88 22.09 9.59
C ARG A 611 16.45 23.18 8.68
N VAL A 612 17.77 23.23 8.57
CA VAL A 612 18.48 24.21 7.73
C VAL A 612 18.05 24.07 6.28
N GLU A 613 17.95 22.85 5.77
CA GLU A 613 17.55 22.60 4.38
C GLU A 613 16.10 23.01 4.09
N ILE A 614 15.16 22.77 5.02
CA ILE A 614 13.77 23.22 4.90
C ILE A 614 13.70 24.75 4.81
N VAL A 615 14.45 25.46 5.66
CA VAL A 615 14.47 26.92 5.64
C VAL A 615 15.12 27.46 4.37
N ASN A 616 16.28 26.91 3.97
CA ASN A 616 17.00 27.33 2.76
C ASN A 616 16.19 27.12 1.47
N LYS A 617 15.31 26.11 1.45
CA LYS A 617 14.39 25.87 0.32
C LYS A 617 13.09 26.67 0.38
N GLY A 618 12.98 27.60 1.34
CA GLY A 618 11.84 28.50 1.48
C GLY A 618 10.59 27.82 2.02
N GLY A 619 10.74 26.87 2.96
CA GLY A 619 9.62 26.16 3.59
C GLY A 619 8.86 26.99 4.64
N LEU A 620 9.44 28.08 5.16
CA LEU A 620 8.83 28.89 6.21
C LEU A 620 7.55 29.62 5.77
N GLN A 621 7.59 30.36 4.66
CA GLN A 621 6.46 31.17 4.20
C GLN A 621 5.20 30.33 3.90
N PRO A 622 5.28 29.16 3.22
CA PRO A 622 4.13 28.27 3.07
C PRO A 622 3.57 27.75 4.41
N LEU A 623 4.43 27.42 5.38
CA LEU A 623 3.98 26.99 6.71
C LEU A 623 3.28 28.11 7.47
N VAL A 624 3.82 29.34 7.47
CA VAL A 624 3.18 30.51 8.08
C VAL A 624 1.84 30.81 7.40
N THR A 625 1.76 30.66 6.08
CA THR A 625 0.49 30.81 5.35
C THR A 625 -0.56 29.83 5.87
N LEU A 626 -0.22 28.54 6.04
CA LEU A 626 -1.16 27.55 6.60
C LEU A 626 -1.57 27.86 8.04
N VAL A 627 -0.66 28.39 8.86
CA VAL A 627 -0.98 28.83 10.23
C VAL A 627 -2.01 29.96 10.21
N LEU A 628 -1.93 30.89 9.27
CA LEU A 628 -2.83 32.04 9.20
C LEU A 628 -4.18 31.73 8.54
N SER A 629 -4.20 30.92 7.48
CA SER A 629 -5.38 30.75 6.61
C SER A 629 -5.80 29.31 6.34
N GLY A 630 -5.14 28.31 6.94
CA GLY A 630 -5.46 26.90 6.75
C GLY A 630 -6.68 26.40 7.56
N THR A 631 -7.05 25.14 7.33
CA THR A 631 -7.97 24.37 8.18
C THR A 631 -7.39 24.15 9.57
N ASP A 632 -8.20 23.73 10.55
CA ASP A 632 -7.70 23.53 11.91
C ASP A 632 -6.63 22.44 12.00
N GLU A 633 -6.74 21.40 11.18
CA GLU A 633 -5.73 20.35 11.03
C GLU A 633 -4.46 20.89 10.37
N GLN A 634 -4.58 21.65 9.27
CA GLN A 634 -3.43 22.28 8.62
C GLN A 634 -2.68 23.22 9.55
N LYS A 635 -3.41 24.06 10.30
CA LYS A 635 -2.85 24.94 11.33
C LYS A 635 -2.10 24.12 12.37
N THR A 636 -2.70 23.06 12.88
CA THR A 636 -2.09 22.18 13.88
C THR A 636 -0.77 21.58 13.40
N GLN A 637 -0.74 21.05 12.17
CA GLN A 637 0.48 20.46 11.60
C GLN A 637 1.53 21.52 11.26
N ALA A 638 1.13 22.66 10.71
CA ALA A 638 2.05 23.74 10.38
C ALA A 638 2.68 24.37 11.65
N LEU A 639 1.90 24.53 12.72
CA LEU A 639 2.41 24.96 14.04
C LEU A 639 3.44 23.99 14.59
N ARG A 640 3.16 22.68 14.53
CA ARG A 640 4.11 21.63 14.94
C ARG A 640 5.38 21.69 14.11
N ALA A 641 5.27 21.88 12.79
CA ALA A 641 6.41 22.00 11.90
C ALA A 641 7.27 23.23 12.21
N LEU A 642 6.66 24.42 12.35
CA LEU A 642 7.37 25.66 12.72
C LEU A 642 8.06 25.52 14.08
N GLY A 643 7.39 24.92 15.07
CA GLY A 643 7.98 24.63 16.38
C GLY A 643 9.16 23.66 16.29
N ASN A 644 9.15 22.69 15.37
CA ASN A 644 10.27 21.79 15.15
C ASN A 644 11.40 22.41 14.32
N LEU A 645 11.11 23.42 13.49
CA LEU A 645 12.12 24.19 12.75
C LEU A 645 12.87 25.18 13.65
N ALA A 646 12.21 25.69 14.68
CA ALA A 646 12.84 26.51 15.70
C ALA A 646 13.89 25.71 16.48
N ARG A 647 15.19 26.01 16.31
CA ARG A 647 16.26 25.48 17.17
C ARG A 647 17.22 26.56 17.64
N ALA A 648 17.73 26.32 18.85
CA ALA A 648 18.72 27.07 19.58
C ALA A 648 20.13 26.95 19.00
N ASP A 649 20.76 28.12 18.91
CA ASP A 649 22.18 28.43 18.77
C ASP A 649 22.99 27.62 17.76
N ASP A 650 23.48 28.32 16.73
CA ASP A 650 24.90 28.33 16.41
C ASP A 650 25.24 29.68 15.75
N ASN A 651 26.24 30.38 16.29
CA ASN A 651 26.80 31.65 15.80
C ASN A 651 27.39 31.58 14.36
N ASN A 652 27.03 30.57 13.57
CA ASN A 652 27.63 30.26 12.28
C ASN A 652 26.64 29.75 11.21
N SER A 653 25.33 29.75 11.47
CA SER A 653 24.34 29.50 10.40
C SER A 653 23.88 30.82 9.78
N ASN A 654 24.12 31.03 8.48
CA ASN A 654 23.61 32.16 7.69
C ASN A 654 22.06 32.20 7.54
N VAL A 655 21.34 31.37 8.30
CA VAL A 655 19.90 31.16 8.16
C VAL A 655 19.20 31.75 9.38
N VAL A 656 18.69 32.97 9.22
CA VAL A 656 17.91 33.67 10.24
C VAL A 656 16.49 33.14 10.21
N PHE A 657 16.06 32.45 11.27
CA PHE A 657 14.65 32.15 11.48
C PHE A 657 13.93 33.46 11.82
N PRO A 658 12.96 33.95 11.01
CA PRO A 658 12.25 35.20 11.22
C PRO A 658 11.29 35.05 12.40
N SER A 659 11.84 35.09 13.60
CA SER A 659 11.16 34.70 14.82
C SER A 659 9.97 35.61 15.11
N GLU A 660 10.03 36.90 14.80
CA GLU A 660 8.91 37.83 14.97
C GLU A 660 7.68 37.46 14.11
N GLU A 661 7.90 37.11 12.83
CA GLU A 661 6.82 36.70 11.91
C GLU A 661 6.11 35.41 12.37
N VAL A 662 6.79 34.57 13.15
CA VAL A 662 6.28 33.31 13.67
C VAL A 662 5.69 33.45 15.08
N ILE A 663 6.28 34.27 15.95
CA ILE A 663 5.85 34.49 17.34
C ILE A 663 4.43 35.06 17.38
N LEU A 664 4.11 36.05 16.55
CA LEU A 664 2.79 36.69 16.54
C LEU A 664 1.63 35.70 16.26
N PRO A 665 1.69 34.87 15.19
CA PRO A 665 0.71 33.81 15.00
C PRO A 665 0.65 32.81 16.16
N LEU A 666 1.79 32.38 16.71
CA LEU A 666 1.82 31.46 17.86
C LEU A 666 1.10 32.05 19.09
N MET A 667 1.32 33.34 19.35
CA MET A 667 0.64 34.07 20.41
C MET A 667 -0.87 34.15 20.19
N GLN A 668 -1.33 34.30 18.96
CA GLN A 668 -2.77 34.24 18.64
C GLN A 668 -3.36 32.86 18.94
N PHE A 669 -2.69 31.78 18.53
CA PHE A 669 -3.16 30.41 18.82
C PHE A 669 -3.16 30.09 20.31
N LEU A 670 -2.20 30.63 21.08
CA LEU A 670 -2.21 30.49 22.53
C LEU A 670 -3.45 31.15 23.17
N ARG A 671 -3.91 32.29 22.62
CA ARG A 671 -5.12 32.99 23.10
C ARG A 671 -6.41 32.24 22.73
N SER A 672 -6.60 31.94 21.45
CA SER A 672 -7.91 31.52 20.92
C SER A 672 -7.92 30.22 20.11
N GLY A 673 -6.82 29.46 20.10
CA GLY A 673 -6.74 28.20 19.37
C GLY A 673 -7.52 27.05 20.02
N THR A 674 -7.66 25.95 19.28
CA THR A 674 -8.16 24.67 19.79
C THR A 674 -7.21 24.09 20.85
N ILE A 675 -7.64 23.01 21.51
CA ILE A 675 -6.84 22.34 22.54
C ILE A 675 -5.43 22.00 22.03
N ALA A 676 -5.37 21.31 20.88
CA ALA A 676 -4.12 20.92 20.24
C ALA A 676 -3.29 22.12 19.76
N GLN A 677 -3.94 23.14 19.18
CA GLN A 677 -3.26 24.34 18.70
C GLN A 677 -2.61 25.11 19.85
N LYS A 678 -3.28 25.25 21.01
CA LYS A 678 -2.72 25.89 22.21
C LYS A 678 -1.51 25.13 22.77
N ALA A 679 -1.59 23.80 22.87
CA ALA A 679 -0.48 22.97 23.32
C ALA A 679 0.73 23.09 22.38
N ASN A 680 0.50 22.99 21.07
CA ASN A 680 1.54 23.14 20.06
C ASN A 680 2.15 24.54 20.05
N ALA A 681 1.32 25.59 20.21
CA ALA A 681 1.79 26.97 20.30
C ALA A 681 2.70 27.17 21.53
N ALA A 682 2.29 26.69 22.70
CA ALA A 682 3.11 26.76 23.91
C ALA A 682 4.45 26.01 23.73
N ALA A 683 4.42 24.81 23.16
CA ALA A 683 5.62 24.02 22.88
C ALA A 683 6.57 24.71 21.88
N ALA A 684 6.04 25.35 20.84
CA ALA A 684 6.81 26.10 19.87
C ALA A 684 7.41 27.38 20.47
N LEU A 685 6.63 28.14 21.25
CA LEU A 685 7.11 29.33 21.98
C LEU A 685 8.23 28.97 22.96
N ARG A 686 8.12 27.86 23.69
CA ARG A 686 9.21 27.35 24.55
C ARG A 686 10.51 27.14 23.76
N LYS A 687 10.42 26.54 22.57
CA LYS A 687 11.59 26.26 21.73
C LYS A 687 12.20 27.55 21.17
N LEU A 688 11.38 28.50 20.73
CA LEU A 688 11.83 29.83 20.28
C LEU A 688 12.45 30.65 21.40
N ALA A 689 11.88 30.62 22.61
CA ALA A 689 12.46 31.25 23.79
C ALA A 689 13.77 30.57 24.22
N SER A 690 13.96 29.30 23.88
CA SER A 690 15.22 28.58 24.11
C SER A 690 16.29 28.94 23.09
N SER A 691 15.93 29.56 21.96
CA SER A 691 16.85 29.76 20.85
C SER A 691 17.50 31.14 20.76
N ASN A 692 16.88 32.18 21.31
CA ASN A 692 17.44 33.54 21.33
C ASN A 692 16.82 34.32 22.51
N GLU A 693 17.61 35.16 23.19
CA GLU A 693 17.12 36.09 24.22
C GLU A 693 16.14 37.12 23.63
N ASP A 694 16.34 37.61 22.39
CA ASP A 694 15.41 38.55 21.75
C ASP A 694 14.03 37.92 21.55
N ASN A 695 13.98 36.62 21.21
CA ASN A 695 12.72 35.88 21.12
C ASN A 695 12.04 35.79 22.48
N CYS A 696 12.81 35.55 23.54
CA CYS A 696 12.29 35.52 24.89
C CYS A 696 11.70 36.89 25.29
N GLU A 697 12.35 37.99 24.91
CA GLU A 697 11.86 39.35 25.10
C GLU A 697 10.53 39.57 24.39
N THR A 698 10.47 39.31 23.08
CA THR A 698 9.26 39.49 22.26
C THR A 698 8.10 38.64 22.79
N ILE A 699 8.34 37.37 23.13
CA ILE A 699 7.31 36.47 23.66
C ILE A 699 6.75 36.98 25.00
N VAL A 700 7.62 37.47 25.90
CA VAL A 700 7.18 38.04 27.18
C VAL A 700 6.45 39.35 26.98
N HIS A 701 6.98 40.25 26.15
CA HIS A 701 6.40 41.55 25.83
C HIS A 701 4.98 41.42 25.25
N ASP A 702 4.75 40.42 24.38
CA ASP A 702 3.44 40.17 23.77
C ASP A 702 2.44 39.49 24.71
N GLY A 703 2.83 39.26 25.97
CA GLY A 703 1.95 38.80 27.04
C GLY A 703 1.78 37.28 27.12
N ALA A 704 2.81 36.50 26.79
CA ALA A 704 2.73 35.03 26.88
C ALA A 704 2.54 34.51 28.32
N ILE A 705 3.15 35.15 29.32
CA ILE A 705 3.13 34.70 30.72
C ILE A 705 1.71 34.50 31.27
N PRO A 706 0.80 35.49 31.26
CA PRO A 706 -0.56 35.30 31.79
C PRO A 706 -1.35 34.24 31.01
N LEU A 707 -1.13 34.12 29.70
CA LEU A 707 -1.80 33.12 28.86
C LEU A 707 -1.34 31.70 29.17
N LEU A 708 -0.03 31.51 29.41
CA LEU A 708 0.52 30.22 29.81
C LEU A 708 0.08 29.85 31.24
N GLU A 709 0.00 30.80 32.16
CA GLU A 709 -0.55 30.54 33.51
C GLU A 709 -2.01 30.14 33.47
N GLU A 710 -2.81 30.80 32.62
CA GLU A 710 -4.20 30.44 32.38
C GLU A 710 -4.32 29.05 31.74
N LEU A 711 -3.45 28.74 30.76
CA LEU A 711 -3.39 27.42 30.12
C LEU A 711 -3.09 26.30 31.13
N ILE A 712 -2.19 26.52 32.09
CA ILE A 712 -1.90 25.55 33.16
C ILE A 712 -3.11 25.38 34.11
N LYS A 713 -3.86 26.44 34.38
CA LYS A 713 -5.01 26.38 35.30
C LYS A 713 -6.20 25.67 34.67
N THR A 714 -6.46 25.93 33.39
CA THR A 714 -7.73 25.59 32.72
C THR A 714 -7.60 24.48 31.68
N GLY A 715 -6.38 24.17 31.23
CA GLY A 715 -6.14 23.20 30.15
C GLY A 715 -6.22 21.73 30.57
N ASP A 716 -6.21 20.86 29.57
CA ASP A 716 -6.00 19.43 29.75
C ASP A 716 -4.55 19.10 30.14
N ASP A 717 -4.23 17.83 30.35
CA ASP A 717 -2.90 17.42 30.82
C ASP A 717 -1.78 17.78 29.84
N VAL A 718 -2.02 17.70 28.53
CA VAL A 718 -1.04 18.02 27.49
C VAL A 718 -0.79 19.54 27.42
N GLN A 719 -1.86 20.33 27.51
CA GLN A 719 -1.79 21.79 27.55
C GLN A 719 -1.08 22.27 28.83
N LYS A 720 -1.38 21.66 29.97
CA LYS A 720 -0.72 21.94 31.25
C LYS A 720 0.77 21.68 31.19
N GLU A 721 1.16 20.53 30.66
CA GLU A 721 2.57 20.17 30.53
C GLU A 721 3.29 21.12 29.58
N SER A 722 2.71 21.38 28.41
CA SER A 722 3.28 22.31 27.42
C SER A 722 3.40 23.74 27.97
N GLY A 723 2.37 24.20 28.68
CA GLY A 723 2.34 25.51 29.33
C GLY A 723 3.37 25.64 30.44
N ARG A 724 3.50 24.61 31.30
CA ARG A 724 4.50 24.56 32.37
C ARG A 724 5.90 24.62 31.82
N ALA A 725 6.20 23.77 30.83
CA ALA A 725 7.53 23.74 30.25
C ALA A 725 7.90 25.04 29.52
N ALA A 726 6.92 25.74 28.92
CA ALA A 726 7.13 27.07 28.35
C ALA A 726 7.41 28.13 29.42
N LEU A 727 6.62 28.15 30.50
CA LEU A 727 6.81 29.07 31.61
C LEU A 727 8.14 28.87 32.34
N GLU A 728 8.56 27.62 32.55
CA GLU A 728 9.87 27.30 33.13
C GLU A 728 11.02 27.91 32.32
N LYS A 729 10.88 27.98 31.00
CA LYS A 729 11.90 28.59 30.14
C LYS A 729 11.88 30.13 30.17
N LEU A 730 10.70 30.74 30.24
CA LEU A 730 10.53 32.21 30.18
C LEU A 730 10.74 32.90 31.55
N SER A 731 10.46 32.22 32.66
CA SER A 731 10.51 32.80 34.01
C SER A 731 11.89 33.34 34.43
N PRO A 732 13.03 32.68 34.11
CA PRO A 732 14.35 33.20 34.43
C PRO A 732 14.65 34.55 33.76
N TYR A 733 14.13 34.79 32.55
CA TYR A 733 14.29 36.06 31.83
C TYR A 733 13.50 37.20 32.50
N VAL A 734 12.27 36.92 32.93
CA VAL A 734 11.44 37.90 33.69
C VAL A 734 12.12 38.28 35.00
N ALA A 735 12.73 37.30 35.68
CA ALA A 735 13.46 37.50 36.93
C ALA A 735 14.77 38.27 36.75
N SER A 736 15.54 38.01 35.69
CA SER A 736 16.85 38.65 35.45
C SER A 736 16.75 40.12 35.02
N LYS A 737 15.67 40.50 34.32
CA LYS A 737 15.46 41.87 33.81
C LYS A 737 14.65 42.77 34.75
N ASN A 738 14.30 42.31 35.95
CA ASN A 738 13.44 43.06 36.91
C ASN A 738 12.11 43.54 36.28
N LEU A 739 11.59 42.82 35.27
CA LEU A 739 10.30 43.12 34.63
C LEU A 739 9.11 42.85 35.57
N ALA A 740 9.36 42.31 36.77
CA ALA A 740 8.41 42.24 37.87
C ALA A 740 7.78 43.60 38.23
N ASN A 741 8.41 44.73 37.89
CA ASN A 741 7.87 46.08 38.11
C ASN A 741 7.11 46.70 36.92
N VAL A 742 6.97 46.02 35.77
CA VAL A 742 6.09 46.48 34.67
C VAL A 742 4.63 46.03 34.87
N GLY A 743 4.37 45.19 35.87
CA GLY A 743 3.02 44.88 36.36
C GLY A 743 2.24 46.09 36.92
N GLY A 744 2.89 47.25 37.07
CA GLY A 744 2.24 48.52 37.44
C GLY A 744 1.51 49.22 36.29
N PHE A 745 1.86 48.97 35.02
CA PHE A 745 1.26 49.70 33.89
C PHE A 745 -0.01 49.01 33.35
N PHE A 746 -0.11 47.68 33.44
CA PHE A 746 -1.31 46.94 32.99
C PHE A 746 -2.47 46.92 34.00
N ARG A 747 -2.26 47.29 35.27
CA ARG A 747 -3.37 47.55 36.20
C ARG A 747 -4.05 48.91 36.00
N SER A 748 -3.43 49.82 35.24
CA SER A 748 -3.99 51.14 34.95
C SER A 748 -4.92 51.14 33.72
N ALA A 749 -4.64 50.32 32.70
CA ALA A 749 -5.45 50.27 31.48
C ALA A 749 -6.75 49.46 31.62
N ALA A 750 -6.88 48.60 32.65
CA ALA A 750 -8.10 47.86 32.94
C ALA A 750 -9.12 48.60 33.84
N MET A 751 -8.78 49.81 34.33
CA MET A 751 -9.66 50.64 35.16
C MET A 751 -10.35 51.78 34.39
N SER A 752 -10.07 51.97 33.10
CA SER A 752 -10.64 53.08 32.30
C SER A 752 -11.74 52.67 31.30
N LEU A 753 -12.31 51.46 31.43
CA LEU A 753 -13.41 50.99 30.56
C LEU A 753 -14.62 50.45 31.33
N VAL A 754 -14.85 50.97 32.55
CA VAL A 754 -16.07 50.69 33.35
C VAL A 754 -16.87 51.96 33.70
N VAL A 755 -16.65 53.10 33.02
CA VAL A 755 -17.65 54.19 32.95
C VAL A 755 -17.55 54.93 31.60
N MET A 756 -18.20 54.40 30.57
CA MET A 756 -19.12 55.08 29.64
C MET A 756 -19.54 54.14 28.51
#